data_AF-A0A417U031-F1
#
_entry.id   AF-A0A417U031-F1
#
_cell.length_a   1.000
_cell.length_b   1.000
_cell.length_c   1.000
_cell.angle_alpha   90.00
_cell.angle_beta   90.00
_cell.angle_gamma   90.00
#
_symmetry.space_group_name_H-M   'P 1'
#
loop_
_entity.id
_entity.type
_entity.pdbx_description
1 polymer ?
#
loop_
_entity_poly.entity_id
_entity_poly.type
_entity_poly.pdbx_seq_one_letter_code
_entity_poly.pdbx_strand_id
1 'polypeptide(L)'
;MKKIAEKWYLVLIIGFLVFAALVFGIFGKGSIISVHDNLDLFVAQFQMLKNTGAFWKHGVEVPFLGGISRDVLPSEFSLYSLLYMILPSYYAYVAGYLLKIVIGTFSMVLLARDLFKDQYGESKPVIFLAGFAYGILNVFPAFGIPFASVPLVVYLLRKIYRSPSAGWYLLLFLYPLLSYFSYFGLFILGYLAIAFVILWIRDRKFPFRMILSLIVLSAGYILFEYRLFGTMLFGSEETIRSTMEAGSFTGGEIVKTMVEGFRQGMFHAESIHTYLVMPVCLLYFLFLNVSYIRKGNMKGIFHDGYNLLMVLLVFNSVVYGIYYLEPFRSLIEKIVPPLKGWQFNRTIFFNPFVWYLAFLVVLVRLYQEKKKWLCVLTDLLAVAAVLLIVFSGTRYNDLYHTCVAKAYEILKGKESNDLSYGEFYSEELFAKAKEDIGYNGEWSAAYGFHPAILEYNGISTLDGYLGFYSQDYKDRFRKVIAPALSQNAASAEYFDTWGARAYLYSPTENSLVMAVRDYHVEDESLAIDVDAFKALSGRYLFSRICISNAEEEGFTLIGTYTDESSPYTLYVYRTTTLYQSNNWSEVPFAERDLTYDKDVIYETADHLEELAKEAVRQEENQETVVLQEEKALSLYESLLDGCIRVRTCNSLSQIRYDMDVRDEENASLQEQQYEDAVDITDRVYAVMAQICNSPYKEIFSEVFTESEISSLQDYEEMTEQEKDLILKENSLQQEYNEALLDDYDAEYEGKTWSFAMLETEEDSLAVEKYQAVQRALYEEKNSVIGEIYCELVSVRDQLAREYEYDNYAEYAYGGLYLRDYDTADAKALFKQVKKEVMPWLIEIESLYYEMDDSALEELNDSPAAERLSAVQKYIGELDPEMEEAFDHMLAYDLYDMDAGESKAQTGYTIELPWYGDAFIFDAPYGTCQDYVTTIHEFGHYNYAVHKKSNPLFVVNNMDLCEIHSQGLEMLFYDYDQDMIQGEAGDMFRLQDVVQLAEQTANACMLAEFEICVYENPDMTREEMNKLYCNLAREYGMAVNDQDIQELYSWVDIPHLFMQPCYYLGYGTSAFTSLDLFALAGEDREAAVDKYLELTAVSAETPYCEAVQKVGLRDIFEKGVPGEILKEVNNRLKKDYEQ
;
A
#
# COMPACT_ATOMS: atom_id res chain seq x y z
N MET A 1 -38.28 -51.14 14.96
CA MET A 1 -37.81 -51.06 16.36
C MET A 1 -36.61 -51.96 16.67
N LYS A 2 -36.64 -53.29 16.46
CA LYS A 2 -35.52 -54.19 16.83
C LYS A 2 -34.15 -53.86 16.17
N LYS A 3 -34.13 -53.57 14.86
CA LYS A 3 -32.92 -53.12 14.13
C LYS A 3 -32.40 -51.74 14.58
N ILE A 4 -33.27 -50.89 15.11
CA ILE A 4 -32.91 -49.56 15.63
C ILE A 4 -32.29 -49.72 17.02
N ALA A 5 -32.88 -50.57 17.87
CA ALA A 5 -32.32 -50.89 19.19
C ALA A 5 -30.93 -51.54 19.11
N GLU A 6 -30.68 -52.40 18.11
CA GLU A 6 -29.35 -53.00 17.87
C GLU A 6 -28.28 -52.01 17.39
N LYS A 7 -28.68 -50.84 16.88
CA LYS A 7 -27.79 -49.79 16.34
C LYS A 7 -27.97 -48.44 17.05
N TRP A 8 -28.33 -48.47 18.33
CA TRP A 8 -28.65 -47.29 19.14
C TRP A 8 -27.55 -46.20 19.11
N TYR A 9 -26.28 -46.61 19.08
CA TYR A 9 -25.14 -45.70 19.03
C TYR A 9 -25.10 -44.86 17.74
N LEU A 10 -25.56 -45.40 16.60
CA LEU A 10 -25.68 -44.62 15.35
C LEU A 10 -26.80 -43.60 15.43
N VAL A 11 -27.87 -43.90 16.18
CA VAL A 11 -28.98 -42.95 16.39
C VAL A 11 -28.49 -41.75 17.20
N LEU A 12 -27.63 -41.95 18.19
CA LEU A 12 -27.02 -40.83 18.93
C LEU A 12 -26.14 -39.96 18.03
N ILE A 13 -25.29 -40.57 17.20
CA ILE A 13 -24.37 -39.85 16.32
C ILE A 13 -25.14 -39.07 15.24
N ILE A 14 -26.03 -39.76 14.51
CA ILE A 14 -26.85 -39.14 13.46
C ILE A 14 -27.79 -38.10 14.08
N GLY A 15 -28.38 -38.41 15.23
CA GLY A 15 -29.24 -37.49 15.97
C GLY A 15 -28.51 -36.20 16.37
N PHE A 16 -27.26 -36.31 16.84
CA PHE A 16 -26.45 -35.13 17.14
C PHE A 16 -26.10 -34.31 15.89
N LEU A 17 -25.69 -34.95 14.79
CA LEU A 17 -25.40 -34.24 13.54
C LEU A 17 -26.62 -33.50 13.00
N VAL A 18 -27.79 -34.15 13.02
CA VAL A 18 -29.06 -33.52 12.63
C VAL A 18 -29.42 -32.39 13.59
N PHE A 19 -29.24 -32.59 14.91
CA PHE A 19 -29.48 -31.54 15.90
C PHE A 19 -28.58 -30.32 15.67
N ALA A 20 -27.27 -30.52 15.52
CA ALA A 20 -26.32 -29.43 15.28
C ALA A 20 -26.64 -28.69 13.98
N ALA A 21 -26.93 -29.42 12.90
CA ALA A 21 -27.33 -28.82 11.62
C ALA A 21 -28.65 -28.04 11.73
N LEU A 22 -29.62 -28.52 12.52
CA LEU A 22 -30.88 -27.81 12.76
C LEU A 22 -30.66 -26.55 13.60
N VAL A 23 -29.84 -26.60 14.65
CA VAL A 23 -29.54 -25.43 15.50
C VAL A 23 -28.92 -24.33 14.65
N PHE A 24 -27.82 -24.62 13.95
CA PHE A 24 -27.17 -23.64 13.07
C PHE A 24 -28.06 -23.23 11.89
N GLY A 25 -28.84 -24.15 11.32
CA GLY A 25 -29.76 -23.83 10.22
C GLY A 25 -30.93 -22.94 10.62
N ILE A 26 -31.48 -23.12 11.83
CA ILE A 26 -32.61 -22.31 12.34
C ILE A 26 -32.13 -20.92 12.77
N PHE A 27 -31.02 -20.83 13.50
CA PHE A 27 -30.54 -19.56 14.02
C PHE A 27 -29.68 -18.79 13.01
N GLY A 28 -29.12 -19.45 11.99
CA GLY A 28 -28.35 -18.82 10.92
C GLY A 28 -27.24 -17.91 11.47
N LYS A 29 -27.07 -16.74 10.86
CA LYS A 29 -26.11 -15.71 11.31
C LYS A 29 -26.34 -15.25 12.76
N GLY A 30 -27.50 -15.52 13.37
CA GLY A 30 -27.76 -15.30 14.79
C GLY A 30 -27.06 -16.29 15.74
N SER A 31 -26.24 -17.22 15.22
CA SER A 31 -25.47 -18.18 16.05
C SER A 31 -24.28 -17.51 16.72
N ILE A 32 -23.93 -17.95 17.94
CA ILE A 32 -22.74 -17.47 18.67
C ILE A 32 -21.55 -18.34 18.25
N ILE A 33 -20.57 -17.73 17.60
CA ILE A 33 -19.36 -18.40 17.10
C ILE A 33 -18.15 -17.78 17.78
N SER A 34 -17.19 -18.61 18.20
CA SER A 34 -15.96 -18.15 18.83
C SER A 34 -15.20 -17.15 17.95
N VAL A 35 -14.81 -16.01 18.53
CA VAL A 35 -14.11 -14.94 17.81
C VAL A 35 -12.63 -15.27 17.63
N HIS A 36 -11.93 -15.54 18.73
CA HIS A 36 -10.47 -15.65 18.77
C HIS A 36 -9.88 -16.69 17.81
N ASP A 37 -8.89 -16.26 17.04
CA ASP A 37 -8.21 -16.95 15.94
C ASP A 37 -9.18 -17.43 14.84
N ASN A 38 -10.43 -16.98 14.82
CA ASN A 38 -11.47 -17.54 13.96
C ASN A 38 -12.23 -16.44 13.21
N LEU A 39 -13.16 -15.74 13.87
CA LEU A 39 -13.86 -14.61 13.24
C LEU A 39 -12.92 -13.40 13.07
N ASP A 40 -11.97 -13.22 13.99
CA ASP A 40 -10.96 -12.16 13.98
C ASP A 40 -9.73 -12.48 13.11
N LEU A 41 -9.74 -13.58 12.34
CA LEU A 41 -8.61 -14.05 11.56
C LEU A 41 -9.04 -14.80 10.28
N PHE A 42 -9.21 -16.13 10.35
CA PHE A 42 -9.33 -16.96 9.15
C PHE A 42 -10.64 -16.74 8.38
N VAL A 43 -11.76 -16.52 9.06
CA VAL A 43 -13.06 -16.31 8.38
C VAL A 43 -13.04 -15.02 7.57
N ALA A 44 -12.44 -13.95 8.11
CA ALA A 44 -12.25 -12.70 7.40
C ALA A 44 -11.31 -12.87 6.20
N GLN A 45 -10.16 -13.53 6.37
CA GLN A 45 -9.23 -13.82 5.28
C GLN A 45 -9.88 -14.62 4.14
N PHE A 46 -10.69 -15.63 4.44
CA PHE A 46 -11.41 -16.38 3.40
C PHE A 46 -12.46 -15.52 2.70
N GLN A 47 -13.16 -14.65 3.43
CA GLN A 47 -14.12 -13.73 2.83
C GLN A 47 -13.41 -12.69 1.94
N MET A 48 -12.30 -12.11 2.40
CA MET A 48 -11.48 -11.18 1.63
C MET A 48 -11.00 -11.82 0.32
N LEU A 49 -10.43 -13.03 0.37
CA LEU A 49 -9.97 -13.75 -0.84
C LEU A 49 -11.09 -13.98 -1.87
N LYS A 50 -12.34 -14.09 -1.39
CA LYS A 50 -13.52 -14.21 -2.23
C LYS A 50 -13.95 -12.87 -2.80
N ASN A 51 -13.94 -11.81 -1.99
CA ASN A 51 -14.30 -10.45 -2.40
C ASN A 51 -13.37 -9.92 -3.50
N THR A 52 -12.05 -10.18 -3.38
CA THR A 52 -11.04 -9.69 -4.32
C THR A 52 -10.80 -10.61 -5.52
N GLY A 53 -11.36 -11.83 -5.51
CA GLY A 53 -11.08 -12.85 -6.51
C GLY A 53 -9.61 -13.32 -6.52
N ALA A 54 -8.85 -13.10 -5.44
CA ALA A 54 -7.44 -13.46 -5.34
C ALA A 54 -7.18 -14.95 -5.07
N PHE A 55 -8.21 -15.76 -4.79
CA PHE A 55 -8.05 -17.13 -4.29
C PHE A 55 -7.13 -18.03 -5.15
N TRP A 56 -7.20 -17.94 -6.49
CA TRP A 56 -6.39 -18.71 -7.44
C TRP A 56 -5.28 -17.89 -8.13
N LYS A 57 -5.18 -16.58 -7.88
CA LYS A 57 -4.23 -15.69 -8.56
C LYS A 57 -2.81 -15.86 -8.00
N HIS A 58 -1.81 -15.43 -8.78
CA HIS A 58 -0.39 -15.46 -8.43
C HIS A 58 0.21 -14.08 -8.66
N GLY A 59 1.23 -13.72 -7.89
CA GLY A 59 1.88 -12.40 -8.02
C GLY A 59 0.92 -11.24 -7.78
N VAL A 60 -0.08 -11.44 -6.91
CA VAL A 60 -1.03 -10.39 -6.53
C VAL A 60 -0.97 -10.18 -5.03
N GLU A 61 -1.17 -8.93 -4.64
CA GLU A 61 -1.38 -8.53 -3.26
C GLU A 61 -2.86 -8.58 -2.90
N VAL A 62 -3.14 -8.60 -1.61
CA VAL A 62 -4.49 -8.52 -1.06
C VAL A 62 -4.61 -7.29 -0.14
N PRO A 63 -5.80 -6.67 -0.06
CA PRO A 63 -6.02 -5.39 0.63
C PRO A 63 -6.10 -5.57 2.16
N PHE A 64 -4.99 -6.02 2.74
CA PHE A 64 -4.84 -6.40 4.14
C PHE A 64 -3.39 -6.20 4.57
N LEU A 65 -3.18 -5.55 5.73
CA LEU A 65 -1.86 -5.13 6.22
C LEU A 65 -1.07 -4.34 5.17
N GLY A 66 -1.71 -3.34 4.55
CA GLY A 66 -1.05 -2.44 3.60
C GLY A 66 -0.63 -3.06 2.28
N GLY A 67 -1.10 -4.28 1.97
CA GLY A 67 -0.81 -4.96 0.70
C GLY A 67 0.15 -6.12 0.88
N ILE A 68 -0.34 -7.27 1.38
CA ILE A 68 0.50 -8.46 1.51
C ILE A 68 0.32 -9.42 0.33
N SER A 69 1.37 -10.17 0.02
CA SER A 69 1.29 -11.23 -0.99
C SER A 69 0.23 -12.27 -0.66
N ARG A 70 -0.59 -12.64 -1.66
CA ARG A 70 -1.53 -13.76 -1.57
C ARG A 70 -0.86 -15.07 -1.10
N ASP A 71 0.43 -15.24 -1.33
CA ASP A 71 1.15 -16.50 -1.07
C ASP A 71 1.33 -16.82 0.41
N VAL A 72 1.17 -15.83 1.31
CA VAL A 72 1.26 -16.05 2.76
C VAL A 72 -0.05 -16.54 3.39
N LEU A 73 -1.14 -16.56 2.62
CA LEU A 73 -2.47 -16.96 3.05
C LEU A 73 -2.77 -18.45 2.76
N PRO A 74 -3.80 -19.06 3.38
CA PRO A 74 -4.07 -20.49 3.25
C PRO A 74 -4.18 -21.01 1.81
N SER A 75 -3.72 -22.24 1.62
CA SER A 75 -3.73 -22.93 0.32
C SER A 75 -5.15 -23.11 -0.22
N GLU A 76 -5.26 -22.94 -1.54
CA GLU A 76 -6.46 -23.20 -2.34
C GLU A 76 -6.90 -24.67 -2.36
N PHE A 77 -6.00 -25.59 -2.02
CA PHE A 77 -6.27 -27.02 -2.03
C PHE A 77 -6.77 -27.57 -0.70
N SER A 78 -6.68 -26.79 0.38
CA SER A 78 -7.26 -27.19 1.67
C SER A 78 -8.77 -27.35 1.52
N LEU A 79 -9.31 -28.49 1.96
CA LEU A 79 -10.75 -28.74 1.93
C LEU A 79 -11.53 -27.67 2.68
N TYR A 80 -10.99 -27.13 3.76
CA TYR A 80 -11.66 -26.08 4.52
C TYR A 80 -11.74 -24.78 3.72
N SER A 81 -10.64 -24.33 3.10
CA SER A 81 -10.61 -23.14 2.23
C SER A 81 -11.59 -23.25 1.06
N LEU A 82 -11.65 -24.43 0.41
CA LEU A 82 -12.58 -24.68 -0.70
C LEU A 82 -14.05 -24.51 -0.31
N LEU A 83 -14.43 -24.85 0.93
CA LEU A 83 -15.80 -24.66 1.41
C LEU A 83 -16.21 -23.18 1.40
N TYR A 84 -15.31 -22.26 1.75
CA TYR A 84 -15.57 -20.81 1.76
C TYR A 84 -15.68 -20.22 0.35
N MET A 85 -15.02 -20.83 -0.63
CA MET A 85 -15.15 -20.43 -2.03
C MET A 85 -16.46 -20.91 -2.66
N ILE A 86 -16.97 -22.08 -2.22
CA ILE A 86 -18.19 -22.69 -2.79
C ILE A 86 -19.47 -22.19 -2.09
N LEU A 87 -19.40 -21.92 -0.79
CA LEU A 87 -20.55 -21.54 0.05
C LEU A 87 -20.39 -20.12 0.59
N PRO A 88 -21.48 -19.45 1.02
CA PRO A 88 -21.36 -18.26 1.86
C PRO A 88 -20.65 -18.59 3.18
N SER A 89 -19.87 -17.65 3.72
CA SER A 89 -18.91 -17.89 4.81
C SER A 89 -19.51 -18.52 6.06
N TYR A 90 -20.69 -18.07 6.50
CA TYR A 90 -21.40 -18.72 7.62
C TYR A 90 -21.71 -20.20 7.34
N TYR A 91 -22.22 -20.53 6.15
CA TYR A 91 -22.55 -21.91 5.81
C TYR A 91 -21.32 -22.77 5.53
N ALA A 92 -20.23 -22.17 5.03
CA ALA A 92 -18.93 -22.83 4.91
C ALA A 92 -18.40 -23.24 6.29
N TYR A 93 -18.48 -22.35 7.28
CA TYR A 93 -18.15 -22.63 8.68
C TYR A 93 -18.93 -23.85 9.22
N VAL A 94 -20.27 -23.82 9.09
CA VAL A 94 -21.15 -24.90 9.56
C VAL A 94 -20.86 -26.22 8.83
N ALA A 95 -20.64 -26.18 7.52
CA ALA A 95 -20.28 -27.36 6.74
C ALA A 95 -18.95 -27.96 7.22
N GLY A 96 -17.93 -27.12 7.47
CA GLY A 96 -16.65 -27.54 8.03
C GLY A 96 -16.77 -28.16 9.42
N TYR A 97 -17.58 -27.56 10.30
CA TYR A 97 -17.89 -28.09 11.64
C TYR A 97 -18.50 -29.50 11.57
N LEU A 98 -19.52 -29.70 10.74
CA LEU A 98 -20.18 -31.00 10.58
C LEU A 98 -19.26 -32.03 9.92
N LEU A 99 -18.51 -31.62 8.90
CA LEU A 99 -17.62 -32.49 8.15
C LEU A 99 -16.46 -32.98 9.00
N LYS A 100 -15.88 -32.11 9.84
CA LYS A 100 -14.91 -32.48 10.87
C LYS A 100 -15.42 -33.64 11.73
N ILE A 101 -16.64 -33.55 12.25
CA ILE A 101 -17.20 -34.59 13.13
C ILE A 101 -17.32 -35.92 12.38
N VAL A 102 -17.79 -35.88 11.13
CA VAL A 102 -17.92 -37.06 10.27
C VAL A 102 -16.54 -37.67 9.98
N ILE A 103 -15.56 -36.86 9.60
CA ILE A 103 -14.18 -37.28 9.32
C ILE A 103 -13.56 -37.91 10.56
N GLY A 104 -13.62 -37.26 11.72
CA GLY A 104 -13.03 -37.74 12.97
C GLY A 104 -13.66 -39.04 13.46
N THR A 105 -14.98 -39.15 13.38
CA THR A 105 -15.69 -40.38 13.73
C THR A 105 -15.30 -41.53 12.79
N PHE A 106 -15.32 -41.28 11.48
CA PHE A 106 -15.06 -42.31 10.49
C PHE A 106 -13.59 -42.74 10.47
N SER A 107 -12.65 -41.80 10.59
CA SER A 107 -11.20 -42.07 10.63
C SER A 107 -10.85 -42.95 11.84
N MET A 108 -11.40 -42.66 13.02
CA MET A 108 -11.23 -43.49 14.22
C MET A 108 -11.83 -44.88 14.04
N VAL A 109 -13.03 -45.00 13.45
CA VAL A 109 -13.67 -46.30 13.20
C VAL A 109 -12.85 -47.16 12.23
N LEU A 110 -12.29 -46.56 11.17
CA LEU A 110 -11.40 -47.24 10.22
C LEU A 110 -10.13 -47.75 10.91
N LEU A 111 -9.49 -46.90 11.71
CA LEU A 111 -8.29 -47.26 12.48
C LEU A 111 -8.61 -48.40 13.47
N ALA A 112 -9.71 -48.28 14.22
CA ALA A 112 -10.16 -49.28 15.18
C ALA A 112 -10.42 -50.64 14.50
N ARG A 113 -11.04 -50.64 13.31
CA ARG A 113 -11.26 -51.86 12.53
C ARG A 113 -9.95 -52.54 12.14
N ASP A 114 -8.91 -51.79 11.81
CA ASP A 114 -7.57 -52.34 11.51
C ASP A 114 -6.82 -52.83 12.76
N LEU A 115 -7.01 -52.16 13.90
CA LEU A 115 -6.37 -52.50 15.17
C LEU A 115 -6.97 -53.75 15.82
N PHE A 116 -8.30 -53.85 15.87
CA PHE A 116 -8.99 -54.87 16.66
C PHE A 116 -9.55 -56.05 15.85
N LYS A 117 -9.56 -55.97 14.51
CA LYS A 117 -9.96 -57.04 13.56
C LYS A 117 -11.11 -57.94 14.06
N ASP A 118 -10.79 -59.11 14.61
CA ASP A 118 -11.75 -60.15 15.05
C ASP A 118 -12.69 -59.64 16.15
N GLN A 119 -12.25 -58.64 16.91
CA GLN A 119 -12.98 -58.04 18.02
C GLN A 119 -13.88 -56.86 17.58
N TYR A 120 -13.70 -56.35 16.36
CA TYR A 120 -14.45 -55.19 15.85
C TYR A 120 -15.96 -55.45 15.80
N GLY A 121 -16.38 -56.67 15.45
CA GLY A 121 -17.78 -57.01 15.26
C GLY A 121 -18.62 -56.85 16.53
N GLU A 122 -18.06 -57.25 17.67
CA GLU A 122 -18.73 -57.26 18.98
C GLU A 122 -18.63 -55.89 19.68
N SER A 123 -17.54 -55.14 19.48
CA SER A 123 -17.26 -53.85 20.15
C SER A 123 -17.72 -52.62 19.36
N LYS A 124 -18.62 -52.76 18.37
CA LYS A 124 -19.08 -51.63 17.55
C LYS A 124 -19.61 -50.43 18.35
N PRO A 125 -20.45 -50.59 19.38
CA PRO A 125 -21.01 -49.43 20.10
C PRO A 125 -19.93 -48.53 20.69
N VAL A 126 -19.00 -49.11 21.46
CA VAL A 126 -17.89 -48.36 22.08
C VAL A 126 -16.92 -47.79 21.06
N ILE A 127 -16.67 -48.48 19.94
CA ILE A 127 -15.79 -47.98 18.86
C ILE A 127 -16.39 -46.73 18.22
N PHE A 128 -17.67 -46.78 17.83
CA PHE A 128 -18.34 -45.64 17.20
C PHE A 128 -18.50 -44.47 18.17
N LEU A 129 -18.85 -44.72 19.43
CA LEU A 129 -19.02 -43.64 20.42
C LEU A 129 -17.70 -43.01 20.83
N ALA A 130 -16.61 -43.77 20.96
CA ALA A 130 -15.29 -43.19 21.23
C ALA A 130 -14.76 -42.41 20.00
N GLY A 131 -15.00 -42.91 18.78
CA GLY A 131 -14.70 -42.17 17.55
C GLY A 131 -15.51 -40.88 17.44
N PHE A 132 -16.80 -40.94 17.81
CA PHE A 132 -17.67 -39.77 17.85
C PHE A 132 -17.22 -38.76 18.89
N ALA A 133 -16.88 -39.21 20.10
CA ALA A 133 -16.33 -38.35 21.14
C ALA A 133 -15.07 -37.62 20.66
N TYR A 134 -14.19 -38.30 19.93
CA TYR A 134 -13.05 -37.65 19.30
C TYR A 134 -13.45 -36.63 18.21
N GLY A 135 -14.40 -36.99 17.34
CA GLY A 135 -14.86 -36.12 16.26
C GLY A 135 -15.54 -34.82 16.72
N ILE A 136 -16.22 -34.84 17.86
CA ILE A 136 -16.89 -33.66 18.45
C ILE A 136 -16.02 -32.85 19.40
N LEU A 137 -14.71 -33.17 19.55
CA LEU A 137 -13.82 -32.37 20.38
C LEU A 137 -13.80 -30.92 19.91
N ASN A 138 -13.98 -29.97 20.83
CA ASN A 138 -13.94 -28.54 20.55
C ASN A 138 -12.48 -28.12 20.39
N VAL A 139 -12.01 -28.10 19.14
CA VAL A 139 -10.66 -27.72 18.74
C VAL A 139 -10.76 -26.53 17.81
N PHE A 140 -9.63 -25.86 17.61
CA PHE A 140 -9.51 -24.71 16.75
C PHE A 140 -10.18 -24.91 15.36
N PRO A 141 -11.17 -24.07 14.95
CA PRO A 141 -12.03 -24.36 13.80
C PRO A 141 -11.30 -24.48 12.46
N ALA A 142 -10.41 -23.54 12.13
CA ALA A 142 -9.67 -23.54 10.86
C ALA A 142 -8.82 -24.81 10.66
N PHE A 143 -8.32 -25.40 11.76
CA PHE A 143 -7.57 -26.66 11.74
C PHE A 143 -8.38 -27.87 12.26
N GLY A 144 -9.70 -27.73 12.39
CA GLY A 144 -10.57 -28.78 12.93
C GLY A 144 -10.54 -30.05 12.08
N ILE A 145 -10.55 -29.93 10.75
CA ILE A 145 -10.43 -31.06 9.82
C ILE A 145 -9.04 -31.73 9.94
N PRO A 146 -7.91 -30.99 9.91
CA PRO A 146 -6.59 -31.52 10.25
C PRO A 146 -6.52 -32.29 11.56
N PHE A 147 -7.10 -31.76 12.64
CA PHE A 147 -7.19 -32.49 13.91
C PHE A 147 -7.96 -33.80 13.73
N ALA A 148 -9.15 -33.77 13.12
CA ALA A 148 -10.01 -34.93 12.95
C ALA A 148 -9.45 -36.01 12.00
N SER A 149 -8.54 -35.64 11.09
CA SER A 149 -7.98 -36.54 10.08
C SER A 149 -6.78 -37.37 10.58
N VAL A 150 -6.16 -37.04 11.73
CA VAL A 150 -4.98 -37.76 12.27
C VAL A 150 -5.16 -39.31 12.33
N PRO A 151 -6.30 -39.88 12.77
CA PRO A 151 -6.48 -41.33 12.76
C PRO A 151 -6.44 -41.94 11.35
N LEU A 152 -6.81 -41.17 10.32
CA LEU A 152 -6.82 -41.60 8.92
C LEU A 152 -5.40 -41.80 8.40
N VAL A 153 -4.47 -40.86 8.66
CA VAL A 153 -3.07 -41.04 8.22
C VAL A 153 -2.42 -42.23 8.91
N VAL A 154 -2.69 -42.42 10.22
CA VAL A 154 -2.22 -43.60 10.95
C VAL A 154 -2.78 -44.88 10.33
N TYR A 155 -4.06 -44.91 9.95
CA TYR A 155 -4.68 -46.03 9.27
C TYR A 155 -4.03 -46.30 7.90
N LEU A 156 -3.82 -45.27 7.07
CA LEU A 156 -3.20 -45.39 5.74
C LEU A 156 -1.78 -45.96 5.83
N LEU A 157 -0.95 -45.40 6.72
CA LEU A 157 0.42 -45.86 6.96
C LEU A 157 0.45 -47.33 7.42
N ARG A 158 -0.47 -47.75 8.28
CA ARG A 158 -0.60 -49.15 8.70
C ARG A 158 -1.01 -50.08 7.56
N LYS A 159 -1.91 -49.64 6.68
CA LYS A 159 -2.31 -50.40 5.49
C LYS A 159 -1.14 -50.58 4.54
N ILE A 160 -0.40 -49.50 4.26
CA ILE A 160 0.79 -49.55 3.41
C ILE A 160 1.85 -50.49 3.99
N TYR A 161 2.12 -50.37 5.29
CA TYR A 161 3.10 -51.22 5.97
C TYR A 161 2.74 -52.71 5.87
N ARG A 162 1.47 -53.08 6.12
CA ARG A 162 0.99 -54.47 6.10
C ARG A 162 0.82 -55.03 4.67
N SER A 163 0.15 -54.29 3.80
CA SER A 163 -0.29 -54.73 2.47
C SER A 163 -0.32 -53.53 1.49
N PRO A 164 0.83 -53.12 0.94
CA PRO A 164 0.93 -51.94 0.09
C PRO A 164 0.15 -52.12 -1.21
N SER A 165 -0.44 -51.04 -1.70
CA SER A 165 -1.06 -50.95 -3.02
C SER A 165 -0.88 -49.53 -3.55
N ALA A 166 -0.90 -49.36 -4.88
CA ALA A 166 -0.82 -48.03 -5.49
C ALA A 166 -1.94 -47.09 -4.99
N GLY A 167 -3.15 -47.62 -4.78
CA GLY A 167 -4.27 -46.84 -4.24
C GLY A 167 -4.03 -46.31 -2.82
N TRP A 168 -3.32 -47.05 -1.96
CA TRP A 168 -2.98 -46.55 -0.62
C TRP A 168 -1.94 -45.43 -0.65
N TYR A 169 -0.96 -45.53 -1.54
CA TYR A 169 0.01 -44.44 -1.74
C TYR A 169 -0.65 -43.21 -2.34
N LEU A 170 -1.58 -43.36 -3.28
CA LEU A 170 -2.35 -42.24 -3.83
C LEU A 170 -3.19 -41.55 -2.73
N LEU A 171 -3.88 -42.30 -1.88
CA LEU A 171 -4.63 -41.71 -0.76
C LEU A 171 -3.72 -41.02 0.27
N LEU A 172 -2.49 -41.52 0.46
CA LEU A 172 -1.49 -40.86 1.30
C LEU A 172 -0.97 -39.56 0.66
N PHE A 173 -0.75 -39.57 -0.66
CA PHE A 173 -0.37 -38.38 -1.43
C PHE A 173 -1.43 -37.27 -1.36
N LEU A 174 -2.72 -37.64 -1.39
CA LEU A 174 -3.85 -36.72 -1.29
C LEU A 174 -4.21 -36.31 0.15
N TYR A 175 -3.55 -36.87 1.17
CA TYR A 175 -3.82 -36.56 2.57
C TYR A 175 -3.70 -35.06 2.93
N PRO A 176 -2.79 -34.27 2.34
CA PRO A 176 -2.70 -32.82 2.58
C PRO A 176 -3.99 -32.05 2.32
N LEU A 177 -4.92 -32.53 1.48
CA LEU A 177 -6.25 -31.93 1.32
C LEU A 177 -7.04 -31.85 2.66
N LEU A 178 -6.72 -32.73 3.61
CA LEU A 178 -7.35 -32.84 4.93
C LEU A 178 -6.40 -32.46 6.07
N SER A 179 -5.23 -31.90 5.77
CA SER A 179 -4.17 -31.63 6.74
C SER A 179 -3.53 -30.28 6.44
N TYR A 180 -2.66 -29.82 7.33
CA TYR A 180 -1.91 -28.58 7.16
C TYR A 180 -0.46 -28.79 7.59
N PHE A 181 0.49 -28.39 6.76
CA PHE A 181 1.90 -28.76 6.89
C PHE A 181 2.51 -28.23 8.19
N SER A 182 2.34 -26.94 8.46
CA SER A 182 2.94 -26.22 9.59
C SER A 182 2.42 -26.66 10.97
N TYR A 183 1.23 -27.26 11.02
CA TYR A 183 0.61 -27.71 12.29
C TYR A 183 0.69 -29.23 12.49
N PHE A 184 0.53 -30.02 11.42
CA PHE A 184 0.50 -31.48 11.51
C PHE A 184 1.49 -32.15 10.58
N GLY A 185 1.63 -31.68 9.34
CA GLY A 185 2.40 -32.38 8.30
C GLY A 185 3.85 -32.64 8.67
N LEU A 186 4.57 -31.59 9.10
CA LEU A 186 5.96 -31.71 9.53
C LEU A 186 6.13 -32.72 10.68
N PHE A 187 5.23 -32.70 11.66
CA PHE A 187 5.25 -33.61 12.81
C PHE A 187 4.88 -35.05 12.43
N ILE A 188 3.91 -35.24 11.53
CA ILE A 188 3.57 -36.56 10.99
C ILE A 188 4.77 -37.16 10.27
N LEU A 189 5.49 -36.37 9.46
CA LEU A 189 6.73 -36.80 8.80
C LEU A 189 7.81 -37.15 9.83
N GLY A 190 7.96 -36.36 10.89
CA GLY A 190 8.86 -36.64 12.02
C GLY A 190 8.54 -37.96 12.73
N TYR A 191 7.27 -38.18 13.13
CA TYR A 191 6.85 -39.45 13.74
C TYR A 191 6.99 -40.63 12.77
N LEU A 192 6.77 -40.42 11.48
CA LEU A 192 6.97 -41.43 10.45
C LEU A 192 8.45 -41.83 10.31
N ALA A 193 9.37 -40.86 10.39
CA ALA A 193 10.81 -41.11 10.42
C ALA A 193 11.22 -41.89 11.69
N ILE A 194 10.71 -41.52 12.87
CA ILE A 194 10.94 -42.27 14.11
C ILE A 194 10.38 -43.70 14.00
N ALA A 195 9.17 -43.85 13.48
CA ALA A 195 8.55 -45.16 13.27
C ALA A 195 9.37 -46.03 12.30
N PHE A 196 9.91 -45.44 11.23
CA PHE A 196 10.83 -46.12 10.31
C PHE A 196 12.02 -46.73 11.06
N VAL A 197 12.71 -45.95 11.91
CA VAL A 197 13.87 -46.41 12.69
C VAL A 197 13.47 -47.55 13.64
N ILE A 198 12.37 -47.39 14.39
CA ILE A 198 11.88 -48.39 15.33
C ILE A 198 11.56 -49.71 14.61
N LEU A 199 10.88 -49.64 13.46
CA LEU A 199 10.51 -50.81 12.67
C LEU A 199 11.74 -51.51 12.09
N TRP A 200 12.74 -50.75 11.63
CA TRP A 200 13.98 -51.31 11.11
C TRP A 200 14.73 -52.10 12.19
N ILE A 201 14.88 -51.53 13.39
CA ILE A 201 15.55 -52.19 14.52
C ILE A 201 14.76 -53.43 14.97
N ARG A 202 13.44 -53.31 15.13
CA ARG A 202 12.58 -54.39 15.62
C ARG A 202 12.52 -55.57 14.65
N ASP A 203 12.29 -55.29 13.37
CA ASP A 203 12.08 -56.34 12.35
C ASP A 203 13.40 -56.83 11.75
N ARG A 204 14.51 -56.14 12.03
CA ARG A 204 15.84 -56.38 11.46
C ARG A 204 15.84 -56.43 9.93
N LYS A 205 14.91 -55.72 9.31
CA LYS A 205 14.73 -55.62 7.86
C LYS A 205 14.47 -54.17 7.50
N PHE A 206 15.05 -53.72 6.40
CA PHE A 206 14.88 -52.35 5.93
C PHE A 206 13.41 -52.11 5.51
N PRO A 207 12.65 -51.23 6.19
CA PRO A 207 11.23 -51.05 5.93
C PRO A 207 11.00 -50.09 4.76
N PHE A 208 11.38 -50.52 3.54
CA PHE A 208 11.31 -49.72 2.31
C PHE A 208 9.94 -49.04 2.09
N ARG A 209 8.86 -49.73 2.43
CA ARG A 209 7.48 -49.23 2.32
C ARG A 209 7.24 -47.94 3.12
N MET A 210 7.91 -47.80 4.27
CA MET A 210 7.77 -46.65 5.16
C MET A 210 8.55 -45.45 4.65
N ILE A 211 9.74 -45.66 4.08
CA ILE A 211 10.48 -44.59 3.38
C ILE A 211 9.69 -44.10 2.17
N LEU A 212 9.15 -45.02 1.36
CA LEU A 212 8.32 -44.60 0.22
C LEU A 212 7.08 -43.82 0.70
N SER A 213 6.51 -44.18 1.85
CA SER A 213 5.40 -43.42 2.45
C SER A 213 5.82 -42.01 2.85
N LEU A 214 7.04 -41.85 3.41
CA LEU A 214 7.61 -40.55 3.76
C LEU A 214 7.75 -39.67 2.51
N ILE A 215 8.38 -40.20 1.45
CA ILE A 215 8.58 -39.47 0.18
C ILE A 215 7.24 -39.08 -0.45
N VAL A 216 6.28 -40.02 -0.52
CA VAL A 216 4.97 -39.78 -1.12
C VAL A 216 4.17 -38.73 -0.34
N LEU A 217 4.19 -38.79 0.99
CA LEU A 217 3.50 -37.80 1.81
C LEU A 217 4.17 -36.42 1.73
N SER A 218 5.51 -36.37 1.73
CA SER A 218 6.27 -35.13 1.51
C SER A 218 5.95 -34.51 0.15
N ALA A 219 5.94 -35.30 -0.93
CA ALA A 219 5.59 -34.82 -2.26
C ALA A 219 4.16 -34.29 -2.33
N GLY A 220 3.22 -34.91 -1.60
CA GLY A 220 1.87 -34.39 -1.44
C GLY A 220 1.88 -33.00 -0.80
N TYR A 221 2.54 -32.82 0.35
CA TYR A 221 2.58 -31.52 1.02
C TYR A 221 3.22 -30.44 0.15
N ILE A 222 4.31 -30.76 -0.54
CA ILE A 222 4.98 -29.82 -1.46
C ILE A 222 4.03 -29.39 -2.58
N LEU A 223 3.27 -30.31 -3.17
CA LEU A 223 2.35 -29.97 -4.26
C LEU A 223 1.15 -29.15 -3.77
N PHE A 224 0.52 -29.56 -2.66
CA PHE A 224 -0.74 -28.96 -2.20
C PHE A 224 -0.52 -27.69 -1.36
N GLU A 225 0.68 -27.45 -0.84
CA GLU A 225 1.05 -26.24 -0.11
C GLU A 225 2.22 -25.53 -0.80
N TYR A 226 2.27 -25.58 -2.13
CA TYR A 226 3.38 -25.05 -2.92
C TYR A 226 3.67 -23.56 -2.66
N ARG A 227 2.66 -22.74 -2.32
CA ARG A 227 2.82 -21.32 -1.95
C ARG A 227 3.64 -21.15 -0.67
N LEU A 228 3.31 -21.96 0.35
CA LEU A 228 4.05 -21.99 1.61
C LEU A 228 5.51 -22.41 1.37
N PHE A 229 5.73 -23.46 0.57
CA PHE A 229 7.09 -23.89 0.22
C PHE A 229 7.82 -22.87 -0.65
N GLY A 230 7.12 -22.19 -1.55
CA GLY A 230 7.67 -21.13 -2.40
C GLY A 230 8.19 -19.98 -1.55
N THR A 231 7.33 -19.44 -0.68
CA THR A 231 7.66 -18.36 0.25
C THR A 231 8.79 -18.77 1.20
N MET A 232 8.74 -19.98 1.78
CA MET A 232 9.73 -20.44 2.75
C MET A 232 11.12 -20.74 2.14
N LEU A 233 11.18 -21.21 0.89
CA LEU A 233 12.44 -21.66 0.26
C LEU A 233 13.07 -20.63 -0.67
N PHE A 234 12.27 -19.70 -1.21
CA PHE A 234 12.70 -18.74 -2.23
C PHE A 234 12.35 -17.29 -1.90
N GLY A 235 11.66 -17.00 -0.79
CA GLY A 235 11.43 -15.63 -0.33
C GLY A 235 12.72 -15.01 0.22
N SER A 236 13.09 -13.83 -0.29
CA SER A 236 14.18 -13.01 0.22
C SER A 236 13.74 -12.06 1.34
N GLU A 237 12.44 -11.78 1.43
CA GLU A 237 11.87 -10.82 2.38
C GLU A 237 11.99 -11.28 3.83
N GLU A 238 12.54 -10.41 4.69
CA GLU A 238 12.54 -10.64 6.12
C GLU A 238 11.12 -10.48 6.68
N THR A 239 10.69 -11.43 7.51
CA THR A 239 9.34 -11.43 8.09
C THR A 239 9.43 -11.28 9.60
N ILE A 240 8.36 -10.80 10.23
CA ILE A 240 8.27 -10.64 11.69
C ILE A 240 8.61 -11.92 12.48
N ARG A 241 8.59 -13.10 11.84
CA ARG A 241 9.00 -14.36 12.47
C ARG A 241 10.48 -14.38 12.89
N SER A 242 11.34 -13.58 12.27
CA SER A 242 12.77 -13.51 12.60
C SER A 242 13.03 -12.78 13.92
N THR A 243 12.18 -11.81 14.25
CA THR A 243 12.26 -10.92 15.43
C THR A 243 11.30 -11.31 16.55
N MET A 244 10.26 -12.10 16.27
CA MET A 244 9.32 -12.59 17.28
C MET A 244 10.02 -13.34 18.43
N GLU A 245 9.86 -12.83 19.65
CA GLU A 245 10.41 -13.48 20.84
C GLU A 245 9.54 -14.67 21.28
N ALA A 246 10.19 -15.82 21.49
CA ALA A 246 9.55 -16.97 22.11
C ALA A 246 9.85 -16.97 23.62
N GLY A 247 8.81 -17.08 24.45
CA GLY A 247 8.93 -17.03 25.90
C GLY A 247 10.01 -17.99 26.47
N SER A 248 10.73 -17.54 27.49
CA SER A 248 11.77 -18.29 28.20
C SER A 248 11.34 -18.57 29.63
N PHE A 249 11.28 -19.86 30.02
CA PHE A 249 10.76 -20.29 31.32
C PHE A 249 11.85 -20.79 32.26
N THR A 250 11.65 -20.60 33.56
CA THR A 250 12.48 -21.23 34.60
C THR A 250 12.27 -22.75 34.65
N GLY A 251 13.20 -23.48 35.27
CA GLY A 251 13.08 -24.94 35.40
C GLY A 251 11.79 -25.41 36.09
N GLY A 252 11.26 -24.63 37.04
CA GLY A 252 9.98 -24.91 37.70
C GLY A 252 8.78 -24.72 36.77
N GLU A 253 8.78 -23.64 35.98
CA GLU A 253 7.74 -23.33 35.00
C GLU A 253 7.74 -24.32 33.84
N ILE A 254 8.90 -24.79 33.40
CA ILE A 254 9.03 -25.85 32.40
C ILE A 254 8.33 -27.13 32.89
N VAL A 255 8.63 -27.60 34.11
CA VAL A 255 7.99 -28.80 34.66
C VAL A 255 6.49 -28.60 34.83
N LYS A 256 6.06 -27.42 35.29
CA LYS A 256 4.65 -27.05 35.39
C LYS A 256 3.96 -27.14 34.02
N THR A 257 4.58 -26.59 32.98
CA THR A 257 4.11 -26.62 31.59
C THR A 257 4.00 -28.05 31.06
N MET A 258 4.93 -28.94 31.39
CA MET A 258 4.83 -30.37 31.02
C MET A 258 3.61 -31.04 31.69
N VAL A 259 3.39 -30.78 32.98
CA VAL A 259 2.27 -31.35 33.75
C VAL A 259 0.93 -30.79 33.27
N GLU A 260 0.87 -29.49 32.99
CA GLU A 260 -0.32 -28.83 32.44
C GLU A 260 -0.61 -29.33 31.03
N GLY A 261 0.40 -29.44 30.15
CA GLY A 261 0.22 -30.03 28.81
C GLY A 261 -0.31 -31.46 28.86
N PHE A 262 0.12 -32.27 29.82
CA PHE A 262 -0.40 -33.63 30.03
C PHE A 262 -1.85 -33.62 30.55
N ARG A 263 -2.15 -32.75 31.52
CA ARG A 263 -3.43 -32.72 32.24
C ARG A 263 -4.52 -31.99 31.46
N GLN A 264 -4.22 -30.82 30.92
CA GLN A 264 -5.14 -29.83 30.36
C GLN A 264 -4.94 -29.58 28.85
N GLY A 265 -3.92 -30.18 28.23
CA GLY A 265 -3.61 -29.96 26.82
C GLY A 265 -3.00 -28.58 26.56
N MET A 266 -3.14 -28.08 25.33
CA MET A 266 -2.71 -26.75 24.93
C MET A 266 -3.93 -25.91 24.53
N PHE A 267 -3.80 -24.59 24.63
CA PHE A 267 -4.81 -23.58 24.35
C PHE A 267 -5.72 -23.83 23.12
N HIS A 268 -5.18 -24.21 21.96
CA HIS A 268 -5.98 -24.49 20.74
C HIS A 268 -6.69 -25.85 20.71
N ALA A 269 -6.49 -26.68 21.74
CA ALA A 269 -7.09 -27.99 21.90
C ALA A 269 -7.46 -28.22 23.37
N GLU A 270 -8.31 -27.33 23.89
CA GLU A 270 -8.73 -27.27 25.29
C GLU A 270 -9.26 -28.63 25.77
N SER A 271 -8.65 -29.16 26.82
CA SER A 271 -8.82 -30.58 27.13
C SER A 271 -9.86 -30.83 28.20
N ILE A 272 -10.94 -31.49 27.80
CA ILE A 272 -11.94 -32.05 28.71
C ILE A 272 -11.60 -33.48 29.15
N HIS A 273 -10.52 -34.09 28.61
CA HIS A 273 -10.14 -35.46 28.95
C HIS A 273 -9.81 -35.61 30.43
N THR A 274 -9.39 -34.52 31.09
CA THR A 274 -9.05 -34.48 32.52
C THR A 274 -10.16 -35.01 33.42
N TYR A 275 -11.42 -34.81 33.04
CA TYR A 275 -12.58 -35.11 33.90
C TYR A 275 -13.02 -36.58 33.84
N LEU A 276 -12.75 -37.30 32.75
CA LEU A 276 -13.18 -38.69 32.60
C LEU A 276 -12.16 -39.57 31.89
N VAL A 277 -11.77 -39.20 30.67
CA VAL A 277 -10.89 -40.02 29.82
C VAL A 277 -9.55 -40.30 30.51
N MET A 278 -8.88 -39.26 31.03
CA MET A 278 -7.60 -39.40 31.74
C MET A 278 -7.74 -40.24 33.01
N PRO A 279 -8.66 -39.96 33.95
CA PRO A 279 -8.86 -40.82 35.12
C PRO A 279 -9.09 -42.30 34.78
N VAL A 280 -9.94 -42.59 33.78
CA VAL A 280 -10.20 -43.97 33.33
C VAL A 280 -8.93 -44.63 32.78
N CYS A 281 -8.20 -43.91 31.93
CA CYS A 281 -6.94 -44.39 31.38
C CYS A 281 -5.87 -44.61 32.46
N LEU A 282 -5.72 -43.70 33.43
CA LEU A 282 -4.74 -43.84 34.51
C LEU A 282 -5.08 -45.01 35.44
N LEU A 283 -6.36 -45.20 35.79
CA LEU A 283 -6.80 -46.36 36.58
C LEU A 283 -6.55 -47.67 35.83
N TYR A 284 -6.82 -47.70 34.53
CA TYR A 284 -6.53 -48.87 33.70
C TYR A 284 -5.02 -49.12 33.56
N PHE A 285 -4.21 -48.07 33.44
CA PHE A 285 -2.74 -48.16 33.40
C PHE A 285 -2.20 -48.83 34.68
N LEU A 286 -2.68 -48.40 35.86
CA LEU A 286 -2.31 -49.02 37.13
C LEU A 286 -2.75 -50.49 37.17
N PHE A 287 -3.99 -50.79 36.81
CA PHE A 287 -4.52 -52.15 36.77
C PHE A 287 -3.70 -53.07 35.84
N LEU A 288 -3.42 -52.61 34.61
CA LEU A 288 -2.71 -53.38 33.59
C LEU A 288 -1.29 -53.71 34.06
N ASN A 289 -0.55 -52.72 34.57
CA ASN A 289 0.84 -52.90 34.99
C ASN A 289 0.95 -53.73 36.27
N VAL A 290 0.06 -53.55 37.25
CA VAL A 290 -0.04 -54.44 38.42
C VAL A 290 -0.35 -55.89 37.99
N SER A 291 -1.21 -56.09 36.97
CA SER A 291 -1.47 -57.42 36.41
C SER A 291 -0.21 -58.05 35.79
N TYR A 292 0.61 -57.30 35.06
CA TYR A 292 1.87 -57.80 34.51
C TYR A 292 2.88 -58.19 35.60
N ILE A 293 3.02 -57.36 36.64
CA ILE A 293 3.90 -57.62 37.79
C ILE A 293 3.44 -58.88 38.52
N ARG A 294 2.12 -59.01 38.82
CA ARG A 294 1.55 -60.20 39.48
C ARG A 294 1.72 -61.48 38.67
N LYS A 295 1.71 -61.39 37.34
CA LYS A 295 1.93 -62.52 36.43
C LYS A 295 3.41 -62.80 36.16
N GLY A 296 4.34 -62.07 36.79
CA GLY A 296 5.79 -62.23 36.59
C GLY A 296 6.29 -61.81 35.20
N ASN A 297 5.49 -61.10 34.40
CA ASN A 297 5.82 -60.71 33.03
C ASN A 297 6.15 -59.22 32.94
N MET A 298 7.26 -58.79 33.53
CA MET A 298 7.69 -57.39 33.48
C MET A 298 8.02 -56.92 32.06
N LYS A 299 8.51 -57.79 31.18
CA LYS A 299 8.81 -57.44 29.78
C LYS A 299 7.56 -57.02 29.01
N GLY A 300 6.40 -57.57 29.36
CA GLY A 300 5.11 -57.22 28.76
C GLY A 300 4.73 -55.75 28.93
N ILE A 301 5.17 -55.10 30.02
CA ILE A 301 4.91 -53.68 30.29
C ILE A 301 5.44 -52.80 29.16
N PHE A 302 6.65 -53.06 28.68
CA PHE A 302 7.33 -52.24 27.67
C PHE A 302 6.91 -52.54 26.23
N HIS A 303 6.11 -53.60 26.01
CA HIS A 303 5.68 -54.02 24.67
C HIS A 303 4.16 -53.92 24.46
N ASP A 304 3.38 -53.64 25.52
CA ASP A 304 1.94 -53.46 25.40
C ASP A 304 1.62 -52.13 24.68
N GLY A 305 0.84 -52.21 23.60
CA GLY A 305 0.47 -51.04 22.80
C GLY A 305 -0.23 -49.92 23.58
N TYR A 306 -0.97 -50.25 24.65
CA TYR A 306 -1.58 -49.24 25.53
C TYR A 306 -0.52 -48.46 26.31
N ASN A 307 0.48 -49.15 26.88
CA ASN A 307 1.57 -48.50 27.59
C ASN A 307 2.43 -47.63 26.66
N LEU A 308 2.61 -48.03 25.40
CA LEU A 308 3.29 -47.20 24.39
C LEU A 308 2.54 -45.90 24.10
N LEU A 309 1.19 -45.90 24.10
CA LEU A 309 0.40 -44.68 23.99
C LEU A 309 0.61 -43.77 25.21
N MET A 310 0.70 -44.34 26.42
CA MET A 310 1.00 -43.57 27.63
C MET A 310 2.40 -42.94 27.60
N VAL A 311 3.39 -43.65 27.07
CA VAL A 311 4.74 -43.11 26.85
C VAL A 311 4.70 -41.96 25.84
N LEU A 312 3.94 -42.09 24.76
CA LEU A 312 3.81 -41.03 23.75
C LEU A 312 3.17 -39.75 24.33
N LEU A 313 2.15 -39.87 25.19
CA LEU A 313 1.54 -38.73 25.88
C LEU A 313 2.55 -37.98 26.75
N VAL A 314 3.36 -38.72 27.51
CA VAL A 314 4.42 -38.13 28.34
C VAL A 314 5.49 -37.49 27.44
N PHE A 315 5.92 -38.17 26.39
CA PHE A 315 6.92 -37.66 25.43
C PHE A 315 6.49 -36.31 24.85
N ASN A 316 5.27 -36.22 24.30
CA ASN A 316 4.76 -34.96 23.74
C ASN A 316 4.68 -33.85 24.78
N SER A 317 4.28 -34.18 26.02
CA SER A 317 4.21 -33.20 27.11
C SER A 317 5.59 -32.73 27.57
N VAL A 318 6.61 -33.59 27.52
CA VAL A 318 8.00 -33.24 27.79
C VAL A 318 8.56 -32.35 26.68
N VAL A 319 8.31 -32.69 25.40
CA VAL A 319 8.72 -31.84 24.26
C VAL A 319 8.08 -30.45 24.36
N TYR A 320 6.80 -30.39 24.76
CA TYR A 320 6.07 -29.14 24.98
C TYR A 320 6.77 -28.24 26.02
N GLY A 321 7.18 -28.78 27.16
CA GLY A 321 7.91 -28.01 28.17
C GLY A 321 9.34 -27.65 27.77
N ILE A 322 10.07 -28.55 27.11
CA ILE A 322 11.46 -28.33 26.67
C ILE A 322 11.57 -27.20 25.64
N TYR A 323 10.51 -26.93 24.87
CA TYR A 323 10.51 -25.80 23.93
C TYR A 323 10.81 -24.44 24.59
N TYR A 324 10.34 -24.24 25.82
CA TYR A 324 10.56 -23.00 26.58
C TYR A 324 11.92 -22.98 27.30
N LEU A 325 12.77 -24.01 27.08
CA LEU A 325 14.16 -24.03 27.50
C LEU A 325 15.03 -23.37 26.43
N GLU A 326 15.28 -22.07 26.58
CA GLU A 326 16.00 -21.25 25.62
C GLU A 326 17.34 -21.85 25.13
N PRO A 327 18.26 -22.36 25.99
CA PRO A 327 19.50 -22.95 25.49
C PRO A 327 19.30 -24.15 24.55
N PHE A 328 18.21 -24.90 24.73
CA PHE A 328 17.89 -26.01 23.85
C PHE A 328 17.23 -25.53 22.55
N ARG A 329 16.31 -24.56 22.64
CA ARG A 329 15.70 -23.92 21.48
C ARG A 329 16.77 -23.29 20.59
N SER A 330 17.62 -22.43 21.13
CA SER A 330 18.69 -21.75 20.39
C SER A 330 19.72 -22.72 19.79
N LEU A 331 19.95 -23.88 20.42
CA LEU A 331 20.81 -24.92 19.82
C LEU A 331 20.18 -25.51 18.56
N ILE A 332 18.86 -25.77 18.55
CA ILE A 332 18.16 -26.27 17.37
C ILE A 332 18.21 -25.23 16.24
N GLU A 333 17.96 -23.97 16.56
CA GLU A 333 18.01 -22.85 15.61
C GLU A 333 19.41 -22.70 15.01
N LYS A 334 20.49 -22.89 15.79
CA LYS A 334 21.86 -22.87 15.29
C LYS A 334 22.24 -24.07 14.43
N ILE A 335 21.75 -25.28 14.75
CA ILE A 335 22.07 -26.50 14.00
C ILE A 335 21.31 -26.55 12.66
N VAL A 336 20.09 -26.01 12.62
CA VAL A 336 19.25 -25.96 11.42
C VAL A 336 18.68 -24.55 11.28
N PRO A 337 19.45 -23.59 10.72
CA PRO A 337 19.02 -22.18 10.60
C PRO A 337 17.65 -21.96 9.95
N PRO A 338 17.25 -22.72 8.90
CA PRO A 338 15.89 -22.60 8.33
C PRO A 338 14.74 -22.98 9.29
N LEU A 339 15.04 -23.50 10.49
CA LEU A 339 14.06 -23.79 11.55
C LEU A 339 14.08 -22.73 12.66
N LYS A 340 14.73 -21.57 12.49
CA LYS A 340 14.59 -20.44 13.40
C LYS A 340 13.10 -20.06 13.55
N GLY A 341 12.63 -19.87 14.77
CA GLY A 341 11.20 -19.62 15.05
C GLY A 341 10.28 -20.85 14.96
N TRP A 342 10.81 -22.05 14.67
CA TRP A 342 10.00 -23.27 14.57
C TRP A 342 9.42 -23.70 15.93
N GLN A 343 8.09 -23.70 16.02
CA GLN A 343 7.35 -24.07 17.23
C GLN A 343 7.19 -25.59 17.38
N PHE A 344 8.26 -26.31 17.72
CA PHE A 344 8.20 -27.77 17.93
C PHE A 344 7.38 -28.20 19.17
N ASN A 345 6.94 -27.24 19.99
CA ASN A 345 5.96 -27.45 21.07
C ASN A 345 4.61 -27.99 20.56
N ARG A 346 4.28 -27.80 19.27
CA ARG A 346 3.04 -28.25 18.63
C ARG A 346 2.88 -29.78 18.56
N THR A 347 3.90 -30.56 18.90
CA THR A 347 3.76 -32.02 19.14
C THR A 347 2.63 -32.36 20.13
N ILE A 348 2.32 -31.44 21.05
CA ILE A 348 1.20 -31.59 21.99
C ILE A 348 -0.17 -31.70 21.29
N PHE A 349 -0.32 -31.21 20.04
CA PHE A 349 -1.57 -31.32 19.27
C PHE A 349 -1.98 -32.77 18.94
N PHE A 350 -1.07 -33.73 19.08
CA PHE A 350 -1.39 -35.15 18.93
C PHE A 350 -1.99 -35.75 20.21
N ASN A 351 -1.85 -35.11 21.38
CA ASN A 351 -2.34 -35.67 22.65
C ASN A 351 -3.85 -35.91 22.70
N PRO A 352 -4.73 -35.04 22.17
CA PRO A 352 -6.16 -35.34 22.06
C PRO A 352 -6.43 -36.66 21.33
N PHE A 353 -5.76 -36.90 20.19
CA PHE A 353 -5.87 -38.18 19.48
C PHE A 353 -5.36 -39.35 20.33
N VAL A 354 -4.18 -39.21 20.94
CA VAL A 354 -3.55 -40.30 21.71
C VAL A 354 -4.37 -40.65 22.96
N TRP A 355 -4.93 -39.67 23.67
CA TRP A 355 -5.80 -39.89 24.83
C TRP A 355 -7.08 -40.64 24.45
N TYR A 356 -7.75 -40.23 23.38
CA TYR A 356 -8.99 -40.87 22.94
C TYR A 356 -8.75 -42.24 22.29
N LEU A 357 -7.58 -42.44 21.65
CA LEU A 357 -7.14 -43.77 21.21
C LEU A 357 -6.82 -44.69 22.39
N ALA A 358 -6.14 -44.19 23.43
CA ALA A 358 -5.88 -44.94 24.65
C ALA A 358 -7.21 -45.33 25.33
N PHE A 359 -8.13 -44.38 25.46
CA PHE A 359 -9.48 -44.62 25.98
C PHE A 359 -10.23 -45.68 25.20
N LEU A 360 -10.21 -45.60 23.87
CA LEU A 360 -10.80 -46.60 22.99
C LEU A 360 -10.19 -47.99 23.25
N VAL A 361 -8.87 -48.09 23.40
CA VAL A 361 -8.21 -49.36 23.73
C VAL A 361 -8.69 -49.91 25.08
N VAL A 362 -8.83 -49.06 26.11
CA VAL A 362 -9.40 -49.47 27.41
C VAL A 362 -10.80 -50.02 27.24
N LEU A 363 -11.69 -49.26 26.58
CA LEU A 363 -13.09 -49.65 26.40
C LEU A 363 -13.19 -50.98 25.65
N VAL A 364 -12.46 -51.14 24.54
CA VAL A 364 -12.51 -52.36 23.72
C VAL A 364 -11.97 -53.57 24.50
N ARG A 365 -10.86 -53.43 25.24
CA ARG A 365 -10.30 -54.53 26.06
C ARG A 365 -11.25 -54.95 27.18
N LEU A 366 -11.90 -54.00 27.86
CA LEU A 366 -12.87 -54.31 28.92
C LEU A 366 -14.16 -54.92 28.35
N TYR A 367 -14.62 -54.43 27.18
CA TYR A 367 -15.80 -54.95 26.50
C TYR A 367 -15.63 -56.42 26.10
N GLN A 368 -14.40 -56.85 25.79
CA GLN A 368 -14.06 -58.22 25.38
C GLN A 368 -14.05 -59.25 26.51
N GLU A 369 -14.09 -58.84 27.77
CA GLU A 369 -14.24 -59.77 28.89
C GLU A 369 -15.61 -60.48 28.88
N LYS A 370 -16.55 -60.04 28.03
CA LYS A 370 -17.91 -60.58 27.83
C LYS A 370 -18.77 -60.66 29.10
N LYS A 371 -18.36 -59.96 30.17
CA LYS A 371 -19.16 -59.82 31.40
C LYS A 371 -20.19 -58.72 31.16
N LYS A 372 -21.47 -59.05 31.33
CA LYS A 372 -22.59 -58.13 31.05
C LYS A 372 -22.42 -56.75 31.72
N TRP A 373 -21.94 -56.70 32.95
CA TRP A 373 -21.72 -55.44 33.67
C TRP A 373 -20.57 -54.61 33.09
N LEU A 374 -19.52 -55.23 32.52
CA LEU A 374 -18.41 -54.52 31.85
C LEU A 374 -18.85 -53.93 30.51
N CYS A 375 -19.67 -54.64 29.74
CA CYS A 375 -20.25 -54.09 28.51
C CYS A 375 -21.12 -52.85 28.82
N VAL A 376 -21.99 -52.94 29.83
CA VAL A 376 -22.80 -51.78 30.25
C VAL A 376 -21.93 -50.63 30.77
N LEU A 377 -20.91 -50.92 31.60
CA LEU A 377 -20.00 -49.90 32.10
C LEU A 377 -19.27 -49.17 30.98
N THR A 378 -18.76 -49.91 29.99
CA THR A 378 -18.01 -49.32 28.86
C THR A 378 -18.92 -48.52 27.93
N ASP A 379 -20.16 -48.95 27.69
CA ASP A 379 -21.16 -48.15 26.98
C ASP A 379 -21.47 -46.84 27.74
N LEU A 380 -21.66 -46.92 29.07
CA LEU A 380 -21.89 -45.74 29.91
C LEU A 380 -20.71 -44.78 29.92
N LEU A 381 -19.47 -45.29 29.99
CA LEU A 381 -18.26 -44.46 29.92
C LEU A 381 -18.13 -43.76 28.57
N ALA A 382 -18.45 -44.45 27.46
CA ALA A 382 -18.41 -43.85 26.13
C ALA A 382 -19.47 -42.75 25.96
N VAL A 383 -20.70 -42.99 26.44
CA VAL A 383 -21.76 -41.97 26.44
C VAL A 383 -21.42 -40.81 27.36
N ALA A 384 -20.88 -41.06 28.56
CA ALA A 384 -20.47 -40.02 29.48
C ALA A 384 -19.36 -39.14 28.89
N ALA A 385 -18.41 -39.72 28.16
CA ALA A 385 -17.39 -38.95 27.45
C ALA A 385 -18.03 -37.99 26.44
N VAL A 386 -18.96 -38.47 25.60
CA VAL A 386 -19.72 -37.64 24.65
C VAL A 386 -20.48 -36.52 25.35
N LEU A 387 -21.25 -36.83 26.40
CA LEU A 387 -22.07 -35.85 27.12
C LEU A 387 -21.19 -34.75 27.77
N LEU A 388 -20.03 -35.12 28.31
CA LEU A 388 -19.08 -34.15 28.86
C LEU A 388 -18.61 -33.14 27.80
N ILE A 389 -18.39 -33.56 26.55
CA ILE A 389 -17.98 -32.66 25.46
C ILE A 389 -19.13 -31.73 25.06
N VAL A 390 -20.31 -32.30 24.86
CA VAL A 390 -21.50 -31.54 24.41
C VAL A 390 -21.88 -30.46 25.41
N PHE A 391 -21.81 -30.76 26.71
CA PHE A 391 -22.20 -29.84 27.78
C PHE A 391 -21.04 -29.06 28.40
N SER A 392 -19.80 -29.19 27.89
CA SER A 392 -18.69 -28.36 28.33
C SER A 392 -18.74 -27.00 27.62
N GLY A 393 -18.76 -25.90 28.37
CA GLY A 393 -18.64 -24.54 27.84
C GLY A 393 -17.20 -24.16 27.47
N THR A 394 -16.47 -25.03 26.78
CA THR A 394 -15.12 -24.74 26.26
C THR A 394 -15.17 -23.67 25.17
N ARG A 395 -14.06 -22.98 24.91
CA ARG A 395 -13.98 -21.84 23.97
C ARG A 395 -14.64 -22.09 22.61
N TYR A 396 -14.27 -23.18 21.94
CA TYR A 396 -14.73 -23.52 20.59
C TYR A 396 -16.01 -24.38 20.55
N ASN A 397 -16.79 -24.43 21.64
CA ASN A 397 -18.07 -25.14 21.64
C ASN A 397 -19.21 -24.24 21.18
N ASP A 398 -19.17 -23.83 19.92
CA ASP A 398 -20.13 -22.86 19.37
C ASP A 398 -21.57 -23.37 19.40
N LEU A 399 -21.77 -24.69 19.29
CA LEU A 399 -23.09 -25.29 19.42
C LEU A 399 -23.66 -25.07 20.83
N TYR A 400 -22.83 -25.28 21.87
CA TYR A 400 -23.21 -25.01 23.26
C TYR A 400 -23.48 -23.52 23.48
N HIS A 401 -22.56 -22.65 23.07
CA HIS A 401 -22.69 -21.20 23.27
C HIS A 401 -23.92 -20.64 22.54
N THR A 402 -24.18 -21.10 21.30
CA THR A 402 -25.41 -20.78 20.57
C THR A 402 -26.66 -21.24 21.31
N CYS A 403 -26.69 -22.50 21.77
CA CYS A 403 -27.86 -23.01 22.51
C CYS A 403 -28.08 -22.26 23.83
N VAL A 404 -27.01 -21.94 24.57
CA VAL A 404 -27.10 -21.23 25.85
C VAL A 404 -27.55 -19.79 25.65
N ALA A 405 -26.97 -19.07 24.69
CA ALA A 405 -27.37 -17.70 24.38
C ALA A 405 -28.83 -17.62 23.94
N LYS A 406 -29.27 -18.50 23.03
CA LYS A 406 -30.67 -18.53 22.57
C LYS A 406 -31.64 -19.01 23.65
N ALA A 407 -31.24 -19.93 24.52
CA ALA A 407 -32.05 -20.28 25.69
C ALA A 407 -32.14 -19.10 26.68
N TYR A 408 -31.05 -18.37 26.90
CA TYR A 408 -31.01 -17.19 27.75
C TYR A 408 -31.94 -16.09 27.23
N GLU A 409 -31.88 -15.79 25.93
CA GLU A 409 -32.77 -14.86 25.22
C GLU A 409 -34.25 -15.21 25.45
N ILE A 410 -34.63 -16.46 25.18
CA ILE A 410 -36.01 -16.93 25.34
C ILE A 410 -36.48 -16.84 26.80
N LEU A 411 -35.60 -17.14 27.77
CA LEU A 411 -35.96 -17.20 29.19
C LEU A 411 -35.95 -15.84 29.89
N LYS A 412 -35.09 -14.91 29.45
CA LYS A 412 -34.89 -13.60 30.09
C LYS A 412 -35.50 -12.44 29.32
N GLY A 413 -35.86 -12.65 28.05
CA GLY A 413 -36.33 -11.58 27.16
C GLY A 413 -35.25 -10.52 26.90
N LYS A 414 -33.97 -10.90 27.00
CA LYS A 414 -32.80 -10.04 26.83
C LYS A 414 -31.73 -10.81 26.08
N GLU A 415 -31.02 -10.13 25.20
CA GLU A 415 -29.89 -10.71 24.47
C GLU A 415 -28.73 -11.08 25.39
N SER A 416 -27.92 -12.06 24.94
CA SER A 416 -26.63 -12.35 25.57
C SER A 416 -25.70 -11.14 25.43
N ASN A 417 -24.65 -11.05 26.23
CA ASN A 417 -23.61 -10.05 25.96
C ASN A 417 -22.71 -10.46 24.79
N ASP A 418 -22.63 -11.75 24.49
CA ASP A 418 -21.88 -12.28 23.35
C ASP A 418 -22.52 -11.85 22.02
N LEU A 419 -21.69 -11.55 21.04
CA LEU A 419 -22.12 -11.22 19.69
C LEU A 419 -22.41 -12.48 18.88
N SER A 420 -23.50 -12.46 18.12
CA SER A 420 -23.73 -13.45 17.07
C SER A 420 -22.80 -13.21 15.87
N TYR A 421 -22.69 -14.21 14.99
CA TYR A 421 -21.91 -14.10 13.76
C TYR A 421 -22.31 -12.88 12.91
N GLY A 422 -23.62 -12.64 12.77
CA GLY A 422 -24.15 -11.51 12.01
C GLY A 422 -23.83 -10.17 12.66
N GLU A 423 -23.98 -10.07 13.98
CA GLU A 423 -23.67 -8.85 14.73
C GLU A 423 -22.17 -8.56 14.75
N PHE A 424 -21.32 -9.58 14.83
CA PHE A 424 -19.86 -9.39 14.82
C PHE A 424 -19.39 -8.68 13.55
N TYR A 425 -19.84 -9.16 12.37
CA TYR A 425 -19.47 -8.56 11.09
C TYR A 425 -20.33 -7.36 10.68
N SER A 426 -21.57 -7.28 11.16
CA SER A 426 -22.49 -6.14 10.92
C SER A 426 -22.57 -5.68 9.45
N GLU A 427 -22.73 -6.63 8.52
CA GLU A 427 -22.64 -6.38 7.06
C GLU A 427 -23.49 -5.20 6.58
N GLU A 428 -24.74 -5.07 7.04
CA GLU A 428 -25.64 -3.99 6.61
C GLU A 428 -25.18 -2.60 7.12
N LEU A 429 -24.64 -2.54 8.34
CA LEU A 429 -24.10 -1.31 8.93
C LEU A 429 -22.92 -0.77 8.12
N PHE A 430 -21.97 -1.65 7.78
CA PHE A 430 -20.80 -1.27 6.99
C PHE A 430 -21.15 -1.03 5.52
N ALA A 431 -22.13 -1.74 4.95
CA ALA A 431 -22.62 -1.47 3.60
C ALA A 431 -23.20 -0.06 3.51
N LYS A 432 -24.04 0.34 4.47
CA LYS A 432 -24.61 1.69 4.56
C LYS A 432 -23.53 2.76 4.67
N ALA A 433 -22.53 2.56 5.54
CA ALA A 433 -21.45 3.51 5.71
C ALA A 433 -20.61 3.68 4.43
N LYS A 434 -20.28 2.58 3.74
CA LYS A 434 -19.52 2.63 2.49
C LYS A 434 -20.27 3.31 1.35
N GLU A 435 -21.58 3.07 1.23
CA GLU A 435 -22.41 3.70 0.21
C GLU A 435 -22.49 5.22 0.43
N ASP A 436 -22.66 5.65 1.68
CA ASP A 436 -22.78 7.07 2.04
C ASP A 436 -21.47 7.85 1.81
N ILE A 437 -20.32 7.26 2.13
CA ILE A 437 -19.00 7.91 1.93
C ILE A 437 -18.39 7.66 0.55
N GLY A 438 -19.06 6.93 -0.34
CA GLY A 438 -18.52 6.61 -1.67
C GLY A 438 -17.26 5.72 -1.65
N TYR A 439 -17.07 4.89 -0.63
CA TYR A 439 -15.84 4.11 -0.42
C TYR A 439 -15.45 3.25 -1.63
N ASN A 440 -14.24 3.47 -2.16
CA ASN A 440 -13.72 2.84 -3.38
C ASN A 440 -12.44 2.00 -3.16
N GLY A 441 -12.14 1.63 -1.92
CA GLY A 441 -11.02 0.72 -1.60
C GLY A 441 -9.80 1.39 -0.99
N GLU A 442 -9.96 2.64 -0.56
CA GLU A 442 -8.97 3.46 0.13
C GLU A 442 -8.49 2.75 1.41
N TRP A 443 -7.20 2.87 1.71
CA TRP A 443 -6.62 2.21 2.87
C TRP A 443 -7.20 2.78 4.16
N SER A 444 -7.62 1.88 5.03
CA SER A 444 -8.35 2.23 6.24
C SER A 444 -7.76 1.52 7.47
N ALA A 445 -8.15 1.96 8.65
CA ALA A 445 -7.89 1.23 9.90
C ALA A 445 -9.13 1.16 10.78
N ALA A 446 -9.13 0.22 11.71
CA ALA A 446 -10.17 0.01 12.70
C ALA A 446 -9.74 0.54 14.07
N TYR A 447 -10.61 1.32 14.72
CA TYR A 447 -10.44 1.75 16.10
C TYR A 447 -11.56 1.18 16.99
N GLY A 448 -11.21 0.38 17.99
CA GLY A 448 -12.19 -0.34 18.83
C GLY A 448 -12.94 -1.50 18.14
N PHE A 449 -12.67 -1.75 16.86
CA PHE A 449 -13.11 -2.94 16.12
C PHE A 449 -11.95 -3.91 15.88
N HIS A 450 -12.25 -5.19 15.72
CA HIS A 450 -11.29 -6.10 15.11
C HIS A 450 -11.14 -5.74 13.63
N PRO A 451 -9.92 -5.55 13.09
CA PRO A 451 -9.70 -5.24 11.67
C PRO A 451 -10.33 -6.26 10.71
N ALA A 452 -10.40 -7.52 11.15
CA ALA A 452 -11.11 -8.60 10.46
C ALA A 452 -12.58 -8.29 10.12
N ILE A 453 -13.23 -7.36 10.84
CA ILE A 453 -14.58 -6.89 10.52
C ILE A 453 -14.55 -6.05 9.24
N LEU A 454 -13.59 -5.13 9.09
CA LEU A 454 -13.39 -4.34 7.88
C LEU A 454 -13.02 -5.25 6.70
N GLU A 455 -12.04 -6.13 6.88
CA GLU A 455 -11.61 -7.11 5.87
C GLU A 455 -12.79 -7.94 5.32
N TYR A 456 -13.65 -8.44 6.21
CA TYR A 456 -14.83 -9.21 5.84
C TYR A 456 -15.81 -8.40 4.98
N ASN A 457 -15.97 -7.12 5.32
CA ASN A 457 -16.85 -6.17 4.63
C ASN A 457 -16.21 -5.57 3.37
N GLY A 458 -15.01 -6.03 2.96
CA GLY A 458 -14.34 -5.55 1.75
C GLY A 458 -13.80 -4.13 1.87
N ILE A 459 -13.38 -3.74 3.07
CA ILE A 459 -12.62 -2.52 3.35
C ILE A 459 -11.14 -2.91 3.43
N SER A 460 -10.30 -2.20 2.68
CA SER A 460 -8.84 -2.36 2.67
C SER A 460 -8.25 -1.91 4.00
N THR A 461 -7.42 -2.74 4.63
CA THR A 461 -6.89 -2.43 5.97
C THR A 461 -5.37 -2.27 6.01
N LEU A 462 -4.91 -1.21 6.69
CA LEU A 462 -3.51 -1.06 7.13
C LEU A 462 -3.25 -1.87 8.40
N ASP A 463 -4.25 -2.00 9.24
CA ASP A 463 -4.19 -2.85 10.42
C ASP A 463 -4.68 -4.28 10.12
N GLY A 464 -4.37 -5.21 11.02
CA GLY A 464 -4.65 -6.61 10.77
C GLY A 464 -4.08 -7.59 11.78
N TYR A 465 -4.54 -8.84 11.69
CA TYR A 465 -3.99 -9.95 12.46
C TYR A 465 -3.36 -10.98 11.53
N LEU A 466 -2.03 -11.03 11.48
CA LEU A 466 -1.31 -12.08 10.80
C LEU A 466 0.04 -12.34 11.47
N GLY A 467 0.35 -13.61 11.72
CA GLY A 467 1.65 -13.98 12.29
C GLY A 467 2.77 -14.13 11.25
N PHE A 468 2.63 -13.60 10.04
CA PHE A 468 3.60 -13.78 8.95
C PHE A 468 3.41 -12.67 7.91
N TYR A 469 4.09 -11.56 8.09
CA TYR A 469 4.16 -10.43 7.17
C TYR A 469 5.54 -9.77 7.28
N SER A 470 5.83 -8.80 6.40
CA SER A 470 7.11 -8.11 6.30
C SER A 470 7.57 -7.49 7.62
N GLN A 471 8.88 -7.57 7.90
CA GLN A 471 9.48 -6.82 9.01
C GLN A 471 9.48 -5.31 8.71
N ASP A 472 9.75 -4.90 7.47
CA ASP A 472 9.66 -3.49 7.05
C ASP A 472 8.28 -2.89 7.34
N TYR A 473 7.21 -3.60 6.92
CA TYR A 473 5.85 -3.15 7.19
C TYR A 473 5.55 -3.03 8.69
N LYS A 474 6.08 -3.95 9.52
CA LYS A 474 5.93 -3.86 10.99
C LYS A 474 6.55 -2.57 11.51
N ASP A 475 7.72 -2.19 11.00
CA ASP A 475 8.47 -1.02 11.46
C ASP A 475 7.84 0.30 10.97
N ARG A 476 7.31 0.33 9.75
CA ARG A 476 6.50 1.46 9.25
C ARG A 476 5.19 1.61 10.03
N PHE A 477 4.45 0.52 10.25
CA PHE A 477 3.22 0.56 11.06
C PHE A 477 3.50 0.90 12.53
N ARG A 478 4.69 0.53 13.05
CA ARG A 478 5.12 0.90 14.40
C ARG A 478 5.23 2.42 14.60
N LYS A 479 5.55 3.18 13.54
CA LYS A 479 5.55 4.66 13.57
C LYS A 479 4.13 5.18 13.78
N VAL A 480 3.15 4.66 13.04
CA VAL A 480 1.72 5.01 13.18
C VAL A 480 1.23 4.92 14.63
N ILE A 481 1.59 3.83 15.33
CA ILE A 481 1.14 3.58 16.71
C ILE A 481 2.12 4.09 17.78
N ALA A 482 3.24 4.72 17.39
CA ALA A 482 4.28 5.14 18.34
C ALA A 482 3.75 6.06 19.45
N PRO A 483 2.87 7.05 19.17
CA PRO A 483 2.30 7.90 20.22
C PRO A 483 1.53 7.11 21.28
N ALA A 484 0.67 6.16 20.89
CA ALA A 484 -0.04 5.29 21.83
C ALA A 484 0.91 4.38 22.63
N LEU A 485 1.90 3.76 21.96
CA LEU A 485 2.83 2.84 22.61
C LEU A 485 3.78 3.54 23.59
N SER A 486 4.13 4.80 23.35
CA SER A 486 4.94 5.60 24.27
C SER A 486 4.26 5.81 25.63
N GLN A 487 2.92 5.76 25.65
CA GLN A 487 2.09 5.96 26.85
C GLN A 487 1.68 4.62 27.49
N ASN A 488 1.65 3.53 26.71
CA ASN A 488 1.29 2.19 27.18
C ASN A 488 2.43 1.16 27.00
N ALA A 489 3.26 1.02 28.04
CA ALA A 489 4.40 0.10 28.03
C ALA A 489 4.01 -1.37 27.82
N ALA A 490 2.82 -1.82 28.25
CA ALA A 490 2.38 -3.20 28.07
C ALA A 490 2.02 -3.49 26.61
N SER A 491 1.35 -2.54 25.94
CA SER A 491 1.09 -2.60 24.51
C SER A 491 2.37 -2.51 23.70
N ALA A 492 3.34 -1.67 24.13
CA ALA A 492 4.64 -1.56 23.47
C ALA A 492 5.41 -2.87 23.52
N GLU A 493 5.56 -3.46 24.71
CA GLU A 493 6.19 -4.77 24.88
C GLU A 493 5.48 -5.85 24.05
N TYR A 494 4.15 -5.84 24.03
CA TYR A 494 3.36 -6.80 23.26
C TYR A 494 3.59 -6.69 21.74
N PHE A 495 3.53 -5.48 21.18
CA PHE A 495 3.73 -5.27 19.75
C PHE A 495 5.20 -5.51 19.35
N ASP A 496 6.15 -5.00 20.11
CA ASP A 496 7.57 -5.07 19.77
C ASP A 496 8.06 -6.54 19.81
N THR A 497 7.65 -7.32 20.81
CA THR A 497 8.08 -8.73 20.96
C THR A 497 7.26 -9.73 20.14
N TRP A 498 5.96 -9.51 19.94
CA TRP A 498 5.08 -10.46 19.25
C TRP A 498 4.59 -9.98 17.89
N GLY A 499 4.16 -8.72 17.77
CA GLY A 499 3.87 -8.01 16.51
C GLY A 499 2.71 -8.53 15.66
N ALA A 500 2.22 -9.76 15.85
CA ALA A 500 1.26 -10.35 14.91
C ALA A 500 -0.09 -9.61 14.82
N ARG A 501 -0.45 -8.80 15.82
CA ARG A 501 -1.58 -7.87 15.78
C ARG A 501 -1.06 -6.45 15.57
N ALA A 502 -1.02 -6.05 14.31
CA ALA A 502 -0.82 -4.66 13.93
C ALA A 502 -2.17 -3.96 14.01
N TYR A 503 -2.57 -3.59 15.24
CA TYR A 503 -3.82 -2.87 15.53
C TYR A 503 -3.48 -1.44 15.95
N LEU A 504 -4.45 -0.54 15.89
CA LEU A 504 -4.37 0.72 16.62
C LEU A 504 -4.57 0.47 18.12
N TYR A 505 -3.76 1.11 18.96
CA TYR A 505 -3.71 0.89 20.41
C TYR A 505 -4.23 2.12 21.18
N SER A 506 -4.77 1.89 22.37
CA SER A 506 -5.13 2.97 23.30
C SER A 506 -3.90 3.43 24.08
N PRO A 507 -3.77 4.73 24.37
CA PRO A 507 -2.75 5.24 25.27
C PRO A 507 -2.92 4.73 26.71
N THR A 508 -4.12 4.32 27.12
CA THR A 508 -4.46 3.99 28.52
C THR A 508 -4.89 2.53 28.73
N GLU A 509 -5.53 1.89 27.74
CA GLU A 509 -6.04 0.53 27.86
C GLU A 509 -5.14 -0.51 27.16
N ASN A 510 -4.95 -1.68 27.79
CA ASN A 510 -4.18 -2.79 27.21
C ASN A 510 -4.87 -3.48 26.02
N SER A 511 -6.16 -3.26 25.81
CA SER A 511 -6.90 -3.82 24.68
C SER A 511 -8.17 -3.04 24.41
N LEU A 512 -8.27 -2.51 23.18
CA LEU A 512 -9.43 -1.79 22.67
C LEU A 512 -10.45 -2.68 21.94
N VAL A 513 -10.11 -3.95 21.68
CA VAL A 513 -10.89 -4.81 20.78
C VAL A 513 -11.61 -5.90 21.56
N MET A 514 -12.93 -5.76 21.67
CA MET A 514 -13.78 -6.67 22.46
C MET A 514 -15.05 -7.05 21.71
N ALA A 515 -15.25 -8.36 21.52
CA ALA A 515 -16.43 -8.91 20.84
C ALA A 515 -17.64 -9.11 21.77
N VAL A 516 -18.02 -8.04 22.47
CA VAL A 516 -19.19 -7.97 23.37
C VAL A 516 -20.10 -6.83 22.96
N ARG A 517 -21.39 -6.93 23.29
CA ARG A 517 -22.41 -5.91 22.97
C ARG A 517 -22.32 -4.69 23.88
N ASP A 518 -22.21 -4.93 25.18
CA ASP A 518 -21.99 -3.89 26.19
C ASP A 518 -20.48 -3.66 26.34
N TYR A 519 -19.97 -2.65 25.63
CA TYR A 519 -18.56 -2.27 25.63
C TYR A 519 -18.44 -0.78 25.97
N HIS A 520 -17.60 -0.48 26.97
CA HIS A 520 -17.31 0.86 27.44
C HIS A 520 -15.81 1.00 27.62
N VAL A 521 -15.26 2.11 27.15
CA VAL A 521 -13.87 2.51 27.36
C VAL A 521 -13.78 3.61 28.42
N GLU A 522 -12.67 3.65 29.14
CA GLU A 522 -12.39 4.74 30.10
C GLU A 522 -11.89 6.01 29.40
N ASP A 523 -11.32 5.85 28.20
CA ASP A 523 -10.66 6.88 27.42
C ASP A 523 -11.09 6.80 25.96
N GLU A 524 -11.62 7.89 25.46
CA GLU A 524 -12.13 8.04 24.09
C GLU A 524 -11.12 8.77 23.18
N SER A 525 -9.91 9.05 23.67
CA SER A 525 -8.86 9.66 22.85
C SER A 525 -8.23 8.68 21.86
N LEU A 526 -7.74 9.22 20.76
CA LEU A 526 -6.83 8.57 19.81
C LEU A 526 -5.42 9.14 20.05
N ALA A 527 -4.40 8.29 19.95
CA ALA A 527 -3.00 8.70 19.96
C ALA A 527 -2.32 8.04 18.76
N ILE A 528 -2.14 8.78 17.68
CA ILE A 528 -1.65 8.25 16.40
C ILE A 528 -0.68 9.23 15.75
N ASP A 529 0.31 8.70 15.06
CA ASP A 529 1.11 9.51 14.13
C ASP A 529 0.37 9.55 12.79
N VAL A 530 -0.37 10.63 12.55
CA VAL A 530 -1.22 10.78 11.36
C VAL A 530 -0.39 10.91 10.08
N ASP A 531 0.82 11.47 10.14
CA ASP A 531 1.71 11.54 8.99
C ASP A 531 2.24 10.14 8.63
N ALA A 532 2.61 9.33 9.62
CA ALA A 532 2.94 7.93 9.38
C ALA A 532 1.74 7.12 8.84
N PHE A 533 0.51 7.45 9.26
CA PHE A 533 -0.71 6.83 8.74
C PHE A 533 -0.94 7.21 7.26
N LYS A 534 -0.82 8.50 6.92
CA LYS A 534 -0.89 9.02 5.54
C LYS A 534 0.24 8.46 4.66
N ALA A 535 1.45 8.26 5.21
CA ALA A 535 2.58 7.63 4.51
C ALA A 535 2.37 6.13 4.19
N LEU A 536 1.40 5.47 4.84
CA LEU A 536 0.90 4.16 4.45
C LEU A 536 -0.33 4.25 3.54
N SER A 537 -0.60 5.43 2.97
CA SER A 537 -1.78 5.76 2.18
C SER A 537 -3.12 5.68 2.94
N GLY A 538 -3.07 5.76 4.28
CA GLY A 538 -4.26 5.70 5.12
C GLY A 538 -5.17 6.91 4.94
N ARG A 539 -6.46 6.68 4.69
CA ARG A 539 -7.49 7.71 4.47
C ARG A 539 -8.62 7.67 5.48
N TYR A 540 -9.11 6.48 5.85
CA TYR A 540 -10.29 6.33 6.71
C TYR A 540 -10.02 5.58 8.01
N LEU A 541 -10.71 6.01 9.07
CA LEU A 541 -10.80 5.34 10.35
C LEU A 541 -12.24 4.90 10.61
N PHE A 542 -12.46 3.59 10.68
CA PHE A 542 -13.75 3.01 11.08
C PHE A 542 -13.70 2.71 12.56
N SER A 543 -14.39 3.52 13.35
CA SER A 543 -14.32 3.48 14.81
C SER A 543 -15.63 3.01 15.44
N ARG A 544 -15.49 2.15 16.45
CA ARG A 544 -16.58 1.78 17.37
C ARG A 544 -16.79 2.82 18.47
N ILE A 545 -15.76 3.64 18.70
CA ILE A 545 -15.68 4.63 19.79
C ILE A 545 -15.76 6.02 19.17
N CYS A 546 -16.55 6.92 19.75
CA CYS A 546 -16.52 8.32 19.34
C CYS A 546 -15.21 8.94 19.81
N ILE A 547 -14.30 9.25 18.89
CA ILE A 547 -12.98 9.79 19.22
C ILE A 547 -13.11 11.24 19.68
N SER A 548 -12.67 11.54 20.90
CA SER A 548 -12.90 12.85 21.53
C SER A 548 -11.95 13.96 21.04
N ASN A 549 -10.77 13.60 20.53
CA ASN A 549 -9.72 14.49 20.04
C ASN A 549 -9.42 14.28 18.54
N ALA A 550 -10.42 13.83 17.76
CA ALA A 550 -10.19 13.45 16.36
C ALA A 550 -9.58 14.58 15.53
N GLU A 551 -10.11 15.81 15.64
CA GLU A 551 -9.60 16.99 14.92
C GLU A 551 -8.15 17.32 15.30
N GLU A 552 -7.81 17.22 16.60
CA GLU A 552 -6.45 17.45 17.11
C GLU A 552 -5.44 16.42 16.57
N GLU A 553 -5.89 15.20 16.28
CA GLU A 553 -5.07 14.11 15.72
C GLU A 553 -5.12 14.06 14.18
N GLY A 554 -5.69 15.08 13.52
CA GLY A 554 -5.73 15.17 12.05
C GLY A 554 -6.85 14.37 11.38
N PHE A 555 -7.97 14.14 12.07
CA PHE A 555 -9.14 13.42 11.53
C PHE A 555 -10.44 14.22 11.66
N THR A 556 -11.24 14.19 10.59
CA THR A 556 -12.59 14.79 10.55
C THR A 556 -13.66 13.70 10.59
N LEU A 557 -14.68 13.86 11.45
CA LEU A 557 -15.83 12.95 11.51
C LEU A 557 -16.75 13.21 10.31
N ILE A 558 -16.84 12.24 9.39
CA ILE A 558 -17.65 12.38 8.16
C ILE A 558 -18.98 11.63 8.25
N GLY A 559 -19.13 10.67 9.17
CA GLY A 559 -20.39 9.93 9.29
C GLY A 559 -20.58 9.18 10.59
N THR A 560 -21.84 9.06 11.02
CA THR A 560 -22.25 8.25 12.19
C THR A 560 -23.41 7.35 11.80
N TYR A 561 -23.21 6.04 11.95
CA TYR A 561 -24.10 5.01 11.43
C TYR A 561 -24.60 4.08 12.53
N THR A 562 -25.86 3.69 12.43
CA THR A 562 -26.51 2.64 13.21
C THR A 562 -27.41 1.82 12.30
N ASP A 563 -27.63 0.55 12.68
CA ASP A 563 -28.54 -0.37 11.98
C ASP A 563 -29.24 -1.29 12.99
N GLU A 564 -30.50 -1.67 12.74
CA GLU A 564 -31.28 -2.52 13.67
C GLU A 564 -30.68 -3.93 13.85
N SER A 565 -29.89 -4.41 12.89
CA SER A 565 -29.22 -5.71 12.95
C SER A 565 -27.85 -5.68 13.63
N SER A 566 -27.37 -4.49 14.01
CA SER A 566 -26.07 -4.28 14.63
C SER A 566 -26.19 -3.70 16.05
N PRO A 567 -25.39 -4.18 17.02
CA PRO A 567 -25.30 -3.55 18.32
C PRO A 567 -24.34 -2.36 18.35
N TYR A 568 -23.68 -2.05 17.24
CA TYR A 568 -22.67 -1.00 17.19
C TYR A 568 -23.27 0.35 16.79
N THR A 569 -22.64 1.41 17.28
CA THR A 569 -22.61 2.70 16.58
C THR A 569 -21.26 2.78 15.88
N LEU A 570 -21.27 3.00 14.57
CA LEU A 570 -20.07 3.13 13.74
C LEU A 570 -19.85 4.61 13.47
N TYR A 571 -18.66 5.10 13.82
CA TYR A 571 -18.17 6.42 13.47
C TYR A 571 -17.14 6.25 12.36
N VAL A 572 -17.28 7.01 11.28
CA VAL A 572 -16.30 7.02 10.18
C VAL A 572 -15.62 8.37 10.16
N TYR A 573 -14.31 8.34 10.29
CA TYR A 573 -13.44 9.49 10.22
C TYR A 573 -12.61 9.43 8.93
N ARG A 574 -12.28 10.59 8.39
CA ARG A 574 -11.39 10.78 7.25
C ARG A 574 -10.19 11.59 7.72
N THR A 575 -9.00 11.37 7.16
CA THR A 575 -7.89 12.31 7.36
C THR A 575 -8.35 13.71 6.95
N THR A 576 -8.03 14.72 7.77
CA THR A 576 -8.46 16.10 7.50
C THR A 576 -7.85 16.63 6.20
N THR A 577 -6.59 16.26 5.98
CA THR A 577 -5.72 16.59 4.85
C THR A 577 -5.15 15.31 4.23
N LEU A 578 -4.65 15.41 3.01
CA LEU A 578 -3.86 14.37 2.35
C LEU A 578 -2.35 14.65 2.39
N TYR A 579 -1.91 15.89 2.57
CA TYR A 579 -0.49 16.17 2.71
C TYR A 579 0.03 15.70 4.06
N GLN A 580 1.35 15.58 4.17
CA GLN A 580 2.01 15.35 5.46
C GLN A 580 2.53 16.69 5.97
N SER A 581 2.64 16.83 7.29
CA SER A 581 3.25 18.01 7.91
C SER A 581 4.65 18.26 7.32
N ASN A 582 4.95 19.52 7.04
CA ASN A 582 6.27 19.93 6.54
C ASN A 582 7.10 20.58 7.65
N ASN A 583 8.43 20.39 7.61
CA ASN A 583 9.36 20.98 8.58
C ASN A 583 10.00 22.23 7.96
N TRP A 584 9.31 23.35 8.11
CA TRP A 584 9.72 24.62 7.53
C TRP A 584 10.86 25.30 8.30
N SER A 585 11.70 26.03 7.58
CA SER A 585 12.63 26.97 8.20
C SER A 585 11.96 28.29 8.55
N GLU A 586 12.10 28.73 9.80
CA GLU A 586 11.63 30.05 10.25
C GLU A 586 12.60 31.19 9.89
N VAL A 587 13.28 31.10 8.73
CA VAL A 587 14.26 32.08 8.25
C VAL A 587 13.68 32.87 7.07
N PRO A 588 13.47 34.20 7.20
CA PRO A 588 12.98 35.05 6.12
C PRO A 588 13.89 35.00 4.89
N PHE A 589 13.33 35.16 3.69
CA PHE A 589 14.09 35.08 2.44
C PHE A 589 15.36 35.93 2.43
N ALA A 590 15.28 37.18 2.90
CA ALA A 590 16.41 38.11 2.93
C ALA A 590 17.60 37.66 3.82
N GLU A 591 17.36 36.75 4.77
CA GLU A 591 18.39 36.21 5.68
C GLU A 591 18.95 34.86 5.23
N ARG A 592 18.44 34.29 4.12
CA ARG A 592 18.88 32.98 3.62
C ARG A 592 20.30 33.04 3.03
N ASP A 593 21.10 32.08 3.45
CA ASP A 593 22.53 31.96 3.14
C ASP A 593 22.78 31.36 1.73
N LEU A 594 23.81 31.89 1.07
CA LEU A 594 24.28 31.48 -0.26
C LEU A 594 25.61 30.72 -0.23
N THR A 595 26.08 30.30 0.95
CA THR A 595 27.37 29.63 1.07
C THR A 595 27.23 28.11 1.16
N TYR A 596 28.22 27.41 0.63
CA TYR A 596 28.47 25.99 0.82
C TYR A 596 29.98 25.75 0.77
N ASP A 597 30.44 24.61 1.32
CA ASP A 597 31.85 24.26 1.39
C ASP A 597 32.15 23.10 0.44
N LYS A 598 32.69 23.42 -0.73
CA LYS A 598 33.03 22.43 -1.76
C LYS A 598 34.07 21.43 -1.25
N ASP A 599 35.10 21.92 -0.57
CA ASP A 599 36.20 21.07 -0.12
C ASP A 599 35.67 19.98 0.82
N VAL A 600 34.75 20.34 1.73
CA VAL A 600 34.09 19.37 2.62
C VAL A 600 33.26 18.33 1.86
N ILE A 601 32.51 18.76 0.83
CA ILE A 601 31.70 17.86 0.00
C ILE A 601 32.59 16.86 -0.74
N TYR A 602 33.65 17.34 -1.41
CA TYR A 602 34.60 16.48 -2.12
C TYR A 602 35.37 15.55 -1.16
N GLU A 603 35.83 16.05 -0.01
CA GLU A 603 36.47 15.21 1.02
C GLU A 603 35.53 14.11 1.53
N THR A 604 34.23 14.42 1.70
CA THR A 604 33.22 13.45 2.13
C THR A 604 32.96 12.40 1.04
N ALA A 605 32.83 12.83 -0.21
CA ALA A 605 32.69 11.96 -1.37
C ALA A 605 33.89 11.03 -1.53
N ASP A 606 35.11 11.54 -1.41
CA ASP A 606 36.35 10.77 -1.48
C ASP A 606 36.42 9.69 -0.40
N HIS A 607 36.06 10.04 0.85
CA HIS A 607 36.02 9.06 1.94
C HIS A 607 34.99 7.95 1.70
N LEU A 608 33.82 8.29 1.15
CA LEU A 608 32.77 7.32 0.81
C LEU A 608 33.22 6.41 -0.34
N GLU A 609 33.87 6.98 -1.36
CA GLU A 609 34.46 6.26 -2.49
C GLU A 609 35.57 5.29 -2.03
N GLU A 610 36.44 5.73 -1.12
CA GLU A 610 37.48 4.89 -0.52
C GLU A 610 36.87 3.69 0.22
N LEU A 611 35.82 3.90 1.02
CA LEU A 611 35.11 2.82 1.69
C LEU A 611 34.56 1.80 0.70
N ALA A 612 33.89 2.26 -0.37
CA ALA A 612 33.35 1.37 -1.41
C ALA A 612 34.44 0.50 -2.05
N LYS A 613 35.59 1.12 -2.38
CA LYS A 613 36.75 0.43 -2.96
C LYS A 613 37.40 -0.57 -2.01
N GLU A 614 37.44 -0.27 -0.71
CA GLU A 614 38.00 -1.16 0.32
C GLU A 614 37.11 -2.39 0.54
N ALA A 615 35.79 -2.21 0.58
CA ALA A 615 34.82 -3.29 0.76
C ALA A 615 34.90 -4.36 -0.34
N VAL A 616 35.15 -3.95 -1.59
CA VAL A 616 35.34 -4.88 -2.73
C VAL A 616 36.64 -5.69 -2.61
N ARG A 617 37.63 -5.23 -1.84
CA ARG A 617 38.98 -5.83 -1.77
C ARG A 617 39.19 -6.80 -0.60
N GLN A 618 38.31 -6.86 0.39
CA GLN A 618 38.55 -7.59 1.63
C GLN A 618 37.49 -8.66 1.96
N GLU A 619 37.93 -9.83 2.46
CA GLU A 619 37.08 -10.77 3.21
C GLU A 619 37.13 -10.35 4.70
N GLU A 620 36.30 -9.39 5.10
CA GLU A 620 36.30 -8.87 6.49
C GLU A 620 35.45 -9.71 7.46
N ASN A 621 35.76 -9.62 8.76
CA ASN A 621 34.97 -10.23 9.83
C ASN A 621 33.70 -9.42 10.07
N GLN A 622 32.60 -10.11 10.41
CA GLN A 622 31.24 -9.57 10.46
C GLN A 622 31.04 -8.34 11.37
N GLU A 623 31.85 -8.19 12.43
CA GLU A 623 31.77 -7.06 13.37
C GLU A 623 32.41 -5.77 12.81
N THR A 624 33.41 -5.89 11.91
CA THR A 624 34.03 -4.74 11.23
C THR A 624 33.13 -4.21 10.11
N VAL A 625 32.43 -5.11 9.42
CA VAL A 625 31.49 -4.79 8.34
C VAL A 625 30.36 -3.88 8.83
N VAL A 626 29.71 -4.23 9.95
CA VAL A 626 28.61 -3.41 10.54
C VAL A 626 29.07 -2.00 10.89
N LEU A 627 30.26 -1.85 11.48
CA LEU A 627 30.83 -0.54 11.82
C LEU A 627 31.16 0.30 10.56
N GLN A 628 31.52 -0.35 9.46
CA GLN A 628 31.78 0.32 8.18
C GLN A 628 30.48 0.69 7.45
N GLU A 629 29.45 -0.15 7.54
CA GLU A 629 28.09 0.12 7.01
C GLU A 629 27.48 1.36 7.69
N GLU A 630 27.48 1.44 9.02
CA GLU A 630 27.01 2.61 9.77
C GLU A 630 27.79 3.88 9.41
N LYS A 631 29.11 3.74 9.19
CA LYS A 631 29.96 4.85 8.76
C LYS A 631 29.62 5.32 7.34
N ALA A 632 29.35 4.39 6.42
CA ALA A 632 29.00 4.70 5.04
C ALA A 632 27.66 5.48 4.97
N LEU A 633 26.65 5.05 5.73
CA LEU A 633 25.39 5.79 5.85
C LEU A 633 25.59 7.19 6.42
N SER A 634 26.36 7.34 7.51
CA SER A 634 26.63 8.67 8.09
C SER A 634 27.38 9.62 7.15
N LEU A 635 28.31 9.09 6.34
CA LEU A 635 28.98 9.87 5.30
C LEU A 635 28.02 10.25 4.17
N TYR A 636 27.13 9.35 3.76
CA TYR A 636 26.09 9.65 2.80
C TYR A 636 25.14 10.75 3.28
N GLU A 637 24.67 10.70 4.53
CA GLU A 637 23.84 11.76 5.13
C GLU A 637 24.55 13.13 5.05
N SER A 638 25.84 13.16 5.37
CA SER A 638 26.66 14.39 5.28
C SER A 638 26.86 14.86 3.84
N LEU A 639 26.98 13.93 2.89
CA LEU A 639 27.13 14.23 1.47
C LEU A 639 25.83 14.78 0.87
N LEU A 640 24.70 14.18 1.26
CA LEU A 640 23.37 14.59 0.89
C LEU A 640 23.07 16.02 1.38
N ASP A 641 23.40 16.31 2.64
CA ASP A 641 23.31 17.64 3.25
C ASP A 641 24.05 18.70 2.41
N GLY A 642 25.29 18.40 2.03
CA GLY A 642 26.09 19.24 1.14
C GLY A 642 25.47 19.45 -0.24
N CYS A 643 24.96 18.39 -0.86
CA CYS A 643 24.30 18.46 -2.17
C CYS A 643 23.02 19.30 -2.13
N ILE A 644 22.17 19.12 -1.11
CA ILE A 644 20.97 19.93 -0.88
C ILE A 644 21.32 21.41 -0.73
N ARG A 645 22.41 21.71 0.00
CA ARG A 645 22.87 23.09 0.20
C ARG A 645 23.36 23.73 -1.10
N VAL A 646 24.10 23.00 -1.94
CA VAL A 646 24.52 23.47 -3.28
C VAL A 646 23.30 23.80 -4.15
N ARG A 647 22.33 22.89 -4.23
CA ARG A 647 21.08 23.11 -4.99
C ARG A 647 20.29 24.32 -4.50
N THR A 648 20.20 24.48 -3.19
CA THR A 648 19.53 25.64 -2.59
C THR A 648 20.27 26.93 -2.91
N CYS A 649 21.61 26.94 -2.86
CA CYS A 649 22.38 28.12 -3.20
C CYS A 649 22.20 28.49 -4.68
N ASN A 650 22.28 27.51 -5.59
CA ASN A 650 22.00 27.72 -7.02
C ASN A 650 20.61 28.33 -7.25
N SER A 651 19.60 27.84 -6.54
CA SER A 651 18.23 28.38 -6.65
C SER A 651 18.14 29.82 -6.11
N LEU A 652 18.76 30.10 -4.98
CA LEU A 652 18.81 31.45 -4.40
C LEU A 652 19.60 32.45 -5.25
N SER A 653 20.69 32.04 -5.92
CA SER A 653 21.42 32.93 -6.84
C SER A 653 20.66 33.18 -8.12
N GLN A 654 19.95 32.19 -8.65
CA GLN A 654 19.01 32.36 -9.76
C GLN A 654 17.95 33.42 -9.43
N ILE A 655 17.27 33.29 -8.28
CA ILE A 655 16.26 34.27 -7.85
C ILE A 655 16.86 35.69 -7.78
N ARG A 656 18.05 35.84 -7.18
CA ARG A 656 18.69 37.16 -7.03
C ARG A 656 19.14 37.76 -8.36
N TYR A 657 19.57 36.93 -9.30
CA TYR A 657 19.87 37.37 -10.66
C TYR A 657 18.59 37.80 -11.39
N ASP A 658 17.50 37.04 -11.29
CA ASP A 658 16.25 37.36 -11.97
C ASP A 658 15.57 38.62 -11.40
N MET A 659 15.78 38.93 -10.12
CA MET A 659 15.36 40.20 -9.51
C MET A 659 16.01 41.43 -10.16
N ASP A 660 17.23 41.31 -10.68
CA ASP A 660 17.93 42.36 -11.43
C ASP A 660 18.95 41.75 -12.40
N VAL A 661 18.52 41.48 -13.64
CA VAL A 661 19.35 40.80 -14.66
C VAL A 661 20.53 41.66 -15.14
N ARG A 662 20.59 42.93 -14.73
CA ARG A 662 21.71 43.84 -15.02
C ARG A 662 22.80 43.81 -13.95
N ASP A 663 22.60 43.08 -12.86
CA ASP A 663 23.59 42.93 -11.80
C ASP A 663 24.69 41.92 -12.22
N GLU A 664 25.82 42.45 -12.70
CA GLU A 664 27.00 41.67 -13.09
C GLU A 664 27.54 40.76 -11.96
N GLU A 665 27.38 41.15 -10.69
CA GLU A 665 27.85 40.35 -9.54
C GLU A 665 26.95 39.12 -9.34
N ASN A 666 25.62 39.29 -9.40
CA ASN A 666 24.69 38.17 -9.31
C ASN A 666 24.75 37.26 -10.53
N ALA A 667 24.92 37.82 -11.73
CA ALA A 667 25.10 37.04 -12.96
C ALA A 667 26.34 36.12 -12.87
N SER A 668 27.49 36.68 -12.46
CA SER A 668 28.72 35.91 -12.28
C SER A 668 28.60 34.86 -11.18
N LEU A 669 27.86 35.16 -10.10
CA LEU A 669 27.64 34.23 -9.01
C LEU A 669 26.71 33.08 -9.41
N GLN A 670 25.65 33.36 -10.17
CA GLN A 670 24.74 32.35 -10.69
C GLN A 670 25.48 31.40 -11.63
N GLU A 671 26.29 31.91 -12.57
CA GLU A 671 27.07 31.08 -13.49
C GLU A 671 28.01 30.15 -12.73
N GLN A 672 28.74 30.70 -11.74
CA GLN A 672 29.62 29.92 -10.89
C GLN A 672 28.86 28.83 -10.12
N GLN A 673 27.73 29.18 -9.49
CA GLN A 673 26.97 28.22 -8.68
C GLN A 673 26.30 27.14 -9.52
N TYR A 674 25.91 27.45 -10.76
CA TYR A 674 25.38 26.48 -11.71
C TYR A 674 26.45 25.47 -12.14
N GLU A 675 27.65 25.96 -12.51
CA GLU A 675 28.82 25.10 -12.80
C GLU A 675 29.12 24.16 -11.64
N ASP A 676 29.13 24.70 -10.42
CA ASP A 676 29.36 23.93 -9.20
C ASP A 676 28.27 22.89 -8.93
N ALA A 677 27.00 23.24 -9.18
CA ALA A 677 25.89 22.32 -9.02
C ALA A 677 25.98 21.12 -9.98
N VAL A 678 26.39 21.36 -11.24
CA VAL A 678 26.62 20.31 -12.24
C VAL A 678 27.76 19.40 -11.79
N ASP A 679 28.93 19.96 -11.46
CA ASP A 679 30.12 19.18 -11.10
C ASP A 679 29.95 18.39 -9.80
N ILE A 680 29.34 19.01 -8.78
CA ILE A 680 29.11 18.34 -7.50
C ILE A 680 28.07 17.23 -7.65
N THR A 681 26.98 17.47 -8.39
CA THR A 681 25.94 16.44 -8.58
C THR A 681 26.50 15.24 -9.32
N ASP A 682 27.24 15.45 -10.41
CA ASP A 682 27.93 14.40 -11.16
C ASP A 682 28.90 13.61 -10.26
N ARG A 683 29.72 14.31 -9.48
CA ARG A 683 30.65 13.67 -8.52
C ARG A 683 29.92 12.82 -7.48
N VAL A 684 28.81 13.32 -6.93
CA VAL A 684 28.02 12.60 -5.93
C VAL A 684 27.41 11.35 -6.56
N TYR A 685 26.79 11.46 -7.74
CA TYR A 685 26.16 10.33 -8.43
C TYR A 685 27.19 9.25 -8.78
N ALA A 686 28.38 9.64 -9.24
CA ALA A 686 29.48 8.72 -9.50
C ALA A 686 29.94 7.94 -8.26
N VAL A 687 30.04 8.61 -7.11
CA VAL A 687 30.39 7.93 -5.84
C VAL A 687 29.27 7.02 -5.39
N MET A 688 28.01 7.45 -5.52
CA MET A 688 26.85 6.62 -5.19
C MET A 688 26.74 5.39 -6.10
N ALA A 689 27.06 5.52 -7.38
CA ALA A 689 27.17 4.40 -8.31
C ALA A 689 28.19 3.35 -7.83
N GLN A 690 29.36 3.80 -7.34
CA GLN A 690 30.36 2.91 -6.76
C GLN A 690 29.87 2.22 -5.48
N ILE A 691 29.15 2.94 -4.61
CA ILE A 691 28.55 2.40 -3.39
C ILE A 691 27.51 1.32 -3.73
N CYS A 692 26.58 1.60 -4.64
CA CYS A 692 25.54 0.68 -5.07
C CYS A 692 26.09 -0.53 -5.85
N ASN A 693 27.30 -0.44 -6.40
CA ASN A 693 28.04 -1.56 -6.99
C ASN A 693 29.00 -2.27 -6.02
N SER A 694 29.03 -1.88 -4.75
CA SER A 694 29.84 -2.48 -3.68
C SER A 694 28.97 -3.34 -2.73
N PRO A 695 29.59 -4.06 -1.77
CA PRO A 695 28.84 -4.77 -0.71
C PRO A 695 27.98 -3.88 0.21
N TYR A 696 28.07 -2.54 0.08
CA TYR A 696 27.19 -1.64 0.82
C TYR A 696 25.82 -1.45 0.16
N LYS A 697 25.57 -2.01 -1.03
CA LYS A 697 24.25 -1.97 -1.67
C LYS A 697 23.13 -2.40 -0.71
N GLU A 698 23.39 -3.45 0.06
CA GLU A 698 22.43 -4.02 1.00
C GLU A 698 22.01 -3.01 2.09
N ILE A 699 22.95 -2.28 2.69
CA ILE A 699 22.61 -1.26 3.70
C ILE A 699 21.95 -0.03 3.06
N PHE A 700 22.36 0.34 1.85
CA PHE A 700 21.76 1.47 1.13
C PHE A 700 20.35 1.19 0.60
N SER A 701 19.89 -0.07 0.62
CA SER A 701 18.49 -0.44 0.39
C SER A 701 17.55 0.02 1.51
N GLU A 702 18.10 0.53 2.62
CA GLU A 702 17.33 1.20 3.68
C GLU A 702 16.96 2.66 3.33
N VAL A 703 17.69 3.30 2.40
CA VAL A 703 17.52 4.71 2.03
C VAL A 703 17.17 4.93 0.56
N PHE A 704 17.38 3.93 -0.29
CA PHE A 704 16.99 3.93 -1.70
C PHE A 704 16.07 2.76 -2.03
N THR A 705 15.12 3.00 -2.91
CA THR A 705 14.32 1.98 -3.59
C THR A 705 15.20 1.15 -4.54
N GLU A 706 14.73 -0.05 -4.91
CA GLU A 706 15.42 -0.87 -5.92
C GLU A 706 15.54 -0.16 -7.28
N SER A 707 14.58 0.71 -7.62
CA SER A 707 14.62 1.50 -8.85
C SER A 707 15.73 2.56 -8.81
N GLU A 708 15.81 3.33 -7.72
CA GLU A 708 16.88 4.31 -7.51
C GLU A 708 18.26 3.64 -7.45
N ILE A 709 18.37 2.48 -6.78
CA ILE A 709 19.61 1.71 -6.77
C ILE A 709 19.99 1.29 -8.19
N SER A 710 19.06 0.76 -8.98
CA SER A 710 19.35 0.39 -10.37
C SER A 710 19.81 1.59 -11.19
N SER A 711 19.13 2.74 -11.06
CA SER A 711 19.51 3.98 -11.73
C SER A 711 20.91 4.44 -11.36
N LEU A 712 21.28 4.37 -10.07
CA LEU A 712 22.64 4.69 -9.62
C LEU A 712 23.67 3.69 -10.11
N GLN A 713 23.34 2.40 -10.17
CA GLN A 713 24.28 1.37 -10.65
C GLN A 713 24.63 1.55 -12.13
N ASP A 714 23.67 2.03 -12.91
CA ASP A 714 23.81 2.29 -14.34
C ASP A 714 24.33 3.71 -14.65
N TYR A 715 24.54 4.55 -13.63
CA TYR A 715 25.06 5.91 -13.81
C TYR A 715 26.52 5.90 -14.28
N GLU A 716 26.79 6.66 -15.33
CA GLU A 716 28.13 6.94 -15.86
C GLU A 716 28.48 8.41 -15.63
N GLU A 717 29.72 8.68 -15.22
CA GLU A 717 30.24 10.05 -15.05
C GLU A 717 30.12 10.84 -16.35
N MET A 718 29.67 12.09 -16.24
CA MET A 718 29.54 12.97 -17.40
C MET A 718 30.89 13.20 -18.06
N THR A 719 30.92 13.07 -19.38
CA THR A 719 32.06 13.42 -20.21
C THR A 719 32.26 14.93 -20.25
N GLU A 720 33.50 15.36 -20.49
CA GLU A 720 33.81 16.80 -20.70
C GLU A 720 32.98 17.41 -21.82
N GLN A 721 32.64 16.62 -22.86
CA GLN A 721 31.82 17.09 -23.96
C GLN A 721 30.38 17.36 -23.52
N GLU A 722 29.78 16.49 -22.70
CA GLU A 722 28.44 16.72 -22.14
C GLU A 722 28.41 17.97 -21.25
N LYS A 723 29.42 18.12 -20.38
CA LYS A 723 29.55 19.32 -19.53
C LYS A 723 29.68 20.59 -20.36
N ASP A 724 30.56 20.60 -21.36
CA ASP A 724 30.73 21.73 -22.28
C ASP A 724 29.42 22.10 -23.00
N LEU A 725 28.65 21.09 -23.43
CA LEU A 725 27.36 21.30 -24.10
C LEU A 725 26.30 21.88 -23.16
N ILE A 726 26.20 21.37 -21.91
CA ILE A 726 25.25 21.87 -20.90
C ILE A 726 25.58 23.32 -20.50
N LEU A 727 26.86 23.62 -20.27
CA LEU A 727 27.29 25.00 -19.97
C LEU A 727 27.04 25.93 -21.16
N LYS A 728 27.25 25.44 -22.40
CA LYS A 728 26.94 26.21 -23.61
C LYS A 728 25.44 26.45 -23.78
N GLU A 729 24.59 25.48 -23.45
CA GLU A 729 23.14 25.65 -23.41
C GLU A 729 22.74 26.75 -22.42
N ASN A 730 23.22 26.70 -21.17
CA ASN A 730 22.95 27.73 -20.15
C ASN A 730 23.41 29.13 -20.61
N SER A 731 24.59 29.23 -21.24
CA SER A 731 25.07 30.51 -21.79
C SER A 731 24.17 31.05 -22.91
N LEU A 732 23.67 30.19 -23.81
CA LEU A 732 22.74 30.60 -24.87
C LEU A 732 21.37 31.04 -24.30
N GLN A 733 20.93 30.43 -23.19
CA GLN A 733 19.71 30.84 -22.48
C GLN A 733 19.87 32.23 -21.83
N GLN A 734 21.02 32.54 -21.25
CA GLN A 734 21.31 33.89 -20.76
C GLN A 734 21.37 34.91 -21.91
N GLU A 735 22.01 34.57 -23.02
CA GLU A 735 22.06 35.43 -24.22
C GLU A 735 20.65 35.71 -24.78
N TYR A 736 19.76 34.71 -24.74
CA TYR A 736 18.34 34.89 -25.06
C TYR A 736 17.66 35.91 -24.13
N ASN A 737 17.83 35.79 -22.81
CA ASN A 737 17.23 36.71 -21.84
C ASN A 737 17.72 38.16 -22.02
N GLU A 738 19.01 38.34 -22.31
CA GLU A 738 19.56 39.65 -22.64
C GLU A 738 18.95 40.22 -23.94
N ALA A 739 18.93 39.40 -25.00
CA ALA A 739 18.38 39.82 -26.30
C ALA A 739 16.89 40.15 -26.22
N LEU A 740 16.12 39.51 -25.33
CA LEU A 740 14.70 39.80 -25.15
C LEU A 740 14.44 41.25 -24.68
N LEU A 741 15.40 41.84 -23.96
CA LEU A 741 15.33 43.21 -23.41
C LEU A 741 15.85 44.28 -24.38
N ASP A 742 16.41 43.89 -25.53
CA ASP A 742 16.90 44.84 -26.52
C ASP A 742 15.76 45.60 -27.23
N ASP A 743 16.05 46.85 -27.60
CA ASP A 743 15.16 47.65 -28.44
C ASP A 743 15.28 47.21 -29.90
N TYR A 744 14.16 46.81 -30.51
CA TYR A 744 14.08 46.47 -31.92
C TYR A 744 13.35 47.56 -32.72
N ASP A 745 14.00 48.02 -33.79
CA ASP A 745 13.48 49.06 -34.69
C ASP A 745 13.25 48.53 -36.10
N ALA A 746 12.11 48.87 -36.72
CA ALA A 746 11.79 48.49 -38.10
C ALA A 746 11.39 49.70 -38.96
N GLU A 747 11.85 49.75 -40.21
CA GLU A 747 11.47 50.77 -41.19
C GLU A 747 10.19 50.36 -41.94
N TYR A 748 9.09 51.09 -41.72
CA TYR A 748 7.82 50.85 -42.39
C TYR A 748 7.19 52.13 -42.94
N GLU A 749 6.90 52.15 -44.25
CA GLU A 749 6.41 53.33 -45.00
C GLU A 749 7.26 54.61 -44.82
N GLY A 750 8.57 54.47 -44.59
CA GLY A 750 9.49 55.59 -44.43
C GLY A 750 9.47 56.25 -43.05
N LYS A 751 8.91 55.57 -42.04
CA LYS A 751 9.02 55.90 -40.61
C LYS A 751 9.68 54.71 -39.90
N THR A 752 10.60 54.98 -39.00
CA THR A 752 11.17 54.01 -38.06
C THR A 752 10.17 53.79 -36.92
N TRP A 753 9.84 52.54 -36.64
CA TRP A 753 8.95 52.10 -35.56
C TRP A 753 9.75 51.29 -34.54
N SER A 754 9.34 51.36 -33.27
CA SER A 754 9.77 50.47 -32.19
C SER A 754 8.53 49.87 -31.50
N PHE A 755 8.69 48.82 -30.69
CA PHE A 755 7.57 48.23 -29.92
C PHE A 755 6.90 49.26 -29.01
N ALA A 756 7.66 50.02 -28.22
CA ALA A 756 7.12 51.08 -27.35
C ALA A 756 6.39 52.20 -28.13
N MET A 757 6.85 52.52 -29.34
CA MET A 757 6.16 53.49 -30.20
C MET A 757 4.86 52.92 -30.77
N LEU A 758 4.85 51.63 -31.11
CA LEU A 758 3.67 50.96 -31.65
C LEU A 758 2.55 50.90 -30.60
N GLU A 759 2.90 50.58 -29.36
CA GLU A 759 1.99 50.55 -28.20
C GLU A 759 1.40 51.94 -27.91
N THR A 760 2.23 52.98 -27.86
CA THR A 760 1.76 54.36 -27.57
C THR A 760 0.96 55.02 -28.71
N GLU A 761 1.07 54.53 -29.94
CA GLU A 761 0.32 55.03 -31.10
C GLU A 761 -0.81 54.09 -31.56
N GLU A 762 -1.08 52.99 -30.85
CA GLU A 762 -2.01 51.91 -31.24
C GLU A 762 -3.39 52.45 -31.67
N ASP A 763 -4.05 53.24 -30.81
CA ASP A 763 -5.37 53.85 -31.03
C ASP A 763 -5.46 54.72 -32.31
N SER A 764 -4.31 55.15 -32.83
CA SER A 764 -4.23 56.04 -33.99
C SER A 764 -4.00 55.31 -35.31
N LEU A 765 -3.73 53.99 -35.26
CA LEU A 765 -3.43 53.15 -36.41
C LEU A 765 -4.66 52.36 -36.86
N ALA A 766 -4.79 52.16 -38.18
CA ALA A 766 -5.71 51.15 -38.70
C ALA A 766 -5.17 49.76 -38.35
N VAL A 767 -6.05 48.81 -38.02
CA VAL A 767 -5.68 47.45 -37.61
C VAL A 767 -4.71 46.78 -38.58
N GLU A 768 -4.93 46.92 -39.89
CA GLU A 768 -4.05 46.32 -40.90
C GLU A 768 -2.65 46.95 -40.90
N LYS A 769 -2.55 48.24 -40.57
CA LYS A 769 -1.26 48.93 -40.46
C LYS A 769 -0.55 48.55 -39.17
N TYR A 770 -1.27 48.46 -38.06
CA TYR A 770 -0.72 47.99 -36.78
C TYR A 770 -0.10 46.60 -36.96
N GLN A 771 -0.86 45.64 -37.51
CA GLN A 771 -0.39 44.28 -37.76
C GLN A 771 0.83 44.23 -38.70
N ALA A 772 0.87 45.07 -39.74
CA ALA A 772 2.01 45.12 -40.65
C ALA A 772 3.28 45.69 -40.02
N VAL A 773 3.16 46.72 -39.17
CA VAL A 773 4.29 47.28 -38.40
C VAL A 773 4.77 46.28 -37.34
N GLN A 774 3.84 45.69 -36.58
CA GLN A 774 4.14 44.67 -35.57
C GLN A 774 4.90 43.49 -36.20
N ARG A 775 4.44 43.00 -37.36
CA ARG A 775 5.12 41.93 -38.08
C ARG A 775 6.54 42.31 -38.50
N ALA A 776 6.76 43.55 -38.97
CA ALA A 776 8.08 44.03 -39.35
C ALA A 776 9.04 44.13 -38.14
N LEU A 777 8.54 44.57 -36.98
CA LEU A 777 9.31 44.58 -35.73
C LEU A 777 9.69 43.17 -35.30
N TYR A 778 8.74 42.23 -35.36
CA TYR A 778 9.01 40.84 -35.04
C TYR A 778 9.96 40.17 -36.03
N GLU A 779 9.97 40.57 -37.30
CA GLU A 779 10.94 40.09 -38.28
C GLU A 779 12.37 40.47 -37.89
N GLU A 780 12.59 41.71 -37.44
CA GLU A 780 13.89 42.19 -36.94
C GLU A 780 14.27 41.47 -35.65
N LYS A 781 13.35 41.34 -34.69
CA LYS A 781 13.57 40.58 -33.44
C LYS A 781 13.95 39.12 -33.71
N ASN A 782 13.20 38.47 -34.60
CA ASN A 782 13.46 37.09 -35.02
C ASN A 782 14.80 36.93 -35.73
N SER A 783 15.32 37.96 -36.41
CA SER A 783 16.62 37.89 -37.07
C SER A 783 17.80 37.75 -36.11
N VAL A 784 17.62 38.15 -34.85
CA VAL A 784 18.62 38.00 -33.78
C VAL A 784 18.32 36.76 -32.96
N ILE A 785 17.14 36.73 -32.32
CA ILE A 785 16.77 35.67 -31.38
C ILE A 785 16.61 34.31 -32.08
N GLY A 786 16.11 34.30 -33.32
CA GLY A 786 15.95 33.05 -34.08
C GLY A 786 17.27 32.34 -34.38
N GLU A 787 18.39 33.06 -34.46
CA GLU A 787 19.72 32.45 -34.63
C GLU A 787 20.19 31.77 -33.34
N ILE A 788 19.89 32.37 -32.17
CA ILE A 788 20.14 31.75 -30.86
C ILE A 788 19.38 30.41 -30.77
N TYR A 789 18.13 30.37 -31.24
CA TYR A 789 17.35 29.13 -31.25
C TYR A 789 17.96 28.05 -32.15
N CYS A 790 18.46 28.43 -33.34
CA CYS A 790 19.17 27.50 -34.22
C CYS A 790 20.40 26.90 -33.53
N GLU A 791 21.17 27.71 -32.80
CA GLU A 791 22.32 27.22 -32.02
C GLU A 791 21.89 26.29 -30.88
N LEU A 792 20.83 26.64 -30.14
CA LEU A 792 20.26 25.77 -29.10
C LEU A 792 19.81 24.42 -29.67
N VAL A 793 19.10 24.39 -30.80
CA VAL A 793 18.68 23.15 -31.46
C VAL A 793 19.87 22.27 -31.83
N SER A 794 20.95 22.87 -32.34
CA SER A 794 22.19 22.15 -32.68
C SER A 794 22.91 21.59 -31.44
N VAL A 795 22.96 22.34 -30.33
CA VAL A 795 23.54 21.88 -29.06
C VAL A 795 22.71 20.73 -28.48
N ARG A 796 21.39 20.88 -28.49
CA ARG A 796 20.42 19.88 -28.02
C ARG A 796 20.45 18.58 -28.82
N ASP A 797 20.53 18.65 -30.15
CA ASP A 797 20.69 17.42 -30.96
C ASP A 797 21.98 16.70 -30.58
N GLN A 798 23.09 17.41 -30.37
CA GLN A 798 24.35 16.81 -29.90
C GLN A 798 24.19 16.13 -28.54
N LEU A 799 23.56 16.80 -27.55
CA LEU A 799 23.26 16.21 -26.25
C LEU A 799 22.41 14.94 -26.38
N ALA A 800 21.36 14.96 -27.20
CA ALA A 800 20.52 13.79 -27.41
C ALA A 800 21.30 12.61 -28.01
N ARG A 801 22.29 12.86 -28.89
CA ARG A 801 23.17 11.79 -29.42
C ARG A 801 24.08 11.19 -28.36
N GLU A 802 24.63 12.00 -27.45
CA GLU A 802 25.47 11.51 -26.35
C GLU A 802 24.64 10.58 -25.43
N TYR A 803 23.36 10.91 -25.19
CA TYR A 803 22.43 10.05 -24.45
C TYR A 803 21.79 8.91 -25.28
N GLU A 804 22.32 8.62 -26.47
CA GLU A 804 21.87 7.53 -27.37
C GLU A 804 20.43 7.66 -27.93
N TYR A 805 19.88 8.89 -28.01
CA TYR A 805 18.57 9.16 -28.63
C TYR A 805 18.66 9.56 -30.10
N ASP A 806 17.57 9.32 -30.83
CA ASP A 806 17.46 9.61 -32.27
C ASP A 806 17.33 11.11 -32.56
N ASN A 807 16.84 11.90 -31.63
CA ASN A 807 16.75 13.36 -31.66
C ASN A 807 16.35 13.87 -30.27
N TYR A 808 16.37 15.19 -30.07
CA TYR A 808 16.07 15.78 -28.77
C TYR A 808 14.61 15.64 -28.33
N ALA A 809 13.63 15.59 -29.23
CA ALA A 809 12.23 15.38 -28.82
C ALA A 809 12.02 13.99 -28.20
N GLU A 810 12.63 12.94 -28.77
CA GLU A 810 12.59 11.59 -28.17
C GLU A 810 13.30 11.55 -26.80
N TYR A 811 14.43 12.26 -26.67
CA TYR A 811 15.11 12.40 -25.38
C TYR A 811 14.24 13.13 -24.34
N ALA A 812 13.62 14.24 -24.72
CA ALA A 812 12.78 15.02 -23.82
C ALA A 812 11.56 14.21 -23.33
N TYR A 813 10.91 13.47 -24.23
CA TYR A 813 9.73 12.67 -23.89
C TYR A 813 10.09 11.40 -23.11
N GLY A 814 11.14 10.68 -23.52
CA GLY A 814 11.50 9.39 -22.92
C GLY A 814 12.42 9.47 -21.70
N GLY A 815 13.22 10.53 -21.58
CA GLY A 815 14.29 10.62 -20.59
C GLY A 815 14.23 11.84 -19.66
N LEU A 816 13.61 12.95 -20.06
CA LEU A 816 13.66 14.22 -19.31
C LEU A 816 12.44 14.46 -18.41
N TYR A 817 11.22 14.18 -18.88
CA TYR A 817 9.97 14.63 -18.23
C TYR A 817 9.11 13.55 -17.55
N LEU A 818 9.67 12.35 -17.30
CA LEU A 818 8.96 11.22 -16.68
C LEU A 818 7.59 10.91 -17.33
N ARG A 819 7.52 10.92 -18.67
CA ARG A 819 6.28 10.66 -19.41
C ARG A 819 6.08 9.15 -19.61
N ASP A 820 4.85 8.70 -19.43
CA ASP A 820 4.37 7.36 -19.77
C ASP A 820 3.68 7.31 -21.15
N TYR A 821 3.91 8.34 -21.97
CA TYR A 821 3.47 8.48 -23.35
C TYR A 821 4.61 9.01 -24.23
N ASP A 822 4.56 8.73 -25.54
CA ASP A 822 5.64 9.08 -26.47
C ASP A 822 5.25 10.18 -27.49
N THR A 823 6.17 10.52 -28.40
CA THR A 823 5.91 11.52 -29.44
C THR A 823 4.81 11.08 -30.43
N ALA A 824 4.55 9.79 -30.58
CA ALA A 824 3.50 9.27 -31.43
C ALA A 824 2.12 9.45 -30.78
N ASP A 825 2.03 9.27 -29.47
CA ASP A 825 0.83 9.56 -28.67
C ASP A 825 0.51 11.06 -28.71
N ALA A 826 1.51 11.93 -28.53
CA ALA A 826 1.34 13.38 -28.67
C ALA A 826 0.82 13.79 -30.07
N LYS A 827 1.41 13.23 -31.14
CA LYS A 827 0.92 13.44 -32.52
C LYS A 827 -0.49 12.90 -32.75
N ALA A 828 -0.94 11.92 -31.98
CA ALA A 828 -2.33 11.47 -32.01
C ALA A 828 -3.24 12.50 -31.33
N LEU A 829 -2.84 13.03 -30.17
CA LEU A 829 -3.54 14.09 -29.46
C LEU A 829 -3.72 15.34 -30.34
N PHE A 830 -2.66 15.83 -30.99
CA PHE A 830 -2.72 17.01 -31.90
C PHE A 830 -3.81 16.89 -32.97
N LYS A 831 -3.96 15.69 -33.55
CA LYS A 831 -5.02 15.42 -34.55
C LYS A 831 -6.41 15.44 -33.94
N GLN A 832 -6.55 15.00 -32.69
CA GLN A 832 -7.80 15.09 -31.95
C GLN A 832 -8.12 16.55 -31.65
N VAL A 833 -7.14 17.33 -31.17
CA VAL A 833 -7.33 18.75 -30.87
C VAL A 833 -7.84 19.52 -32.08
N LYS A 834 -7.14 19.45 -33.22
CA LYS A 834 -7.54 20.12 -34.48
C LYS A 834 -8.96 19.77 -34.94
N LYS A 835 -9.42 18.55 -34.67
CA LYS A 835 -10.67 18.00 -35.22
C LYS A 835 -11.85 18.07 -34.26
N GLU A 836 -11.62 17.85 -32.98
CA GLU A 836 -12.63 17.54 -31.97
C GLU A 836 -12.68 18.58 -30.85
N VAL A 837 -11.57 19.27 -30.56
CA VAL A 837 -11.49 20.32 -29.54
C VAL A 837 -11.81 21.69 -30.13
N MET A 838 -11.21 22.04 -31.28
CA MET A 838 -11.37 23.35 -31.92
C MET A 838 -12.84 23.80 -32.10
N PRO A 839 -13.81 22.94 -32.52
CA PRO A 839 -15.19 23.37 -32.64
C PRO A 839 -15.82 23.85 -31.32
N TRP A 840 -15.43 23.26 -30.19
CA TRP A 840 -15.92 23.65 -28.87
C TRP A 840 -15.20 24.88 -28.35
N LEU A 841 -13.89 24.99 -28.59
CA LEU A 841 -13.12 26.17 -28.24
C LEU A 841 -13.71 27.43 -28.87
N ILE A 842 -14.06 27.39 -30.17
CA ILE A 842 -14.73 28.49 -30.86
C ILE A 842 -16.09 28.86 -30.21
N GLU A 843 -16.84 27.87 -29.70
CA GLU A 843 -18.09 28.16 -28.97
C GLU A 843 -17.82 28.83 -27.62
N ILE A 844 -16.78 28.41 -26.90
CA ILE A 844 -16.38 28.98 -25.62
C ILE A 844 -15.89 30.43 -25.80
N GLU A 845 -14.99 30.67 -26.74
CA GLU A 845 -14.50 32.01 -27.10
C GLU A 845 -15.64 32.96 -27.49
N SER A 846 -16.67 32.46 -28.18
CA SER A 846 -17.82 33.28 -28.57
C SER A 846 -18.60 33.85 -27.38
N LEU A 847 -18.59 33.17 -26.22
CA LEU A 847 -19.21 33.68 -25.00
C LEU A 847 -18.45 34.89 -24.44
N TYR A 848 -17.12 34.86 -24.53
CA TYR A 848 -16.24 35.94 -24.07
C TYR A 848 -16.41 37.20 -24.92
N TYR A 849 -16.37 37.07 -26.26
CA TYR A 849 -16.49 38.21 -27.17
C TYR A 849 -17.89 38.87 -27.20
N GLU A 850 -18.89 38.27 -26.57
CA GLU A 850 -20.21 38.88 -26.38
C GLU A 850 -20.27 39.85 -25.18
N MET A 851 -19.26 39.84 -24.30
CA MET A 851 -19.20 40.66 -23.08
C MET A 851 -18.32 41.91 -23.26
N ASP A 852 -18.58 42.93 -22.43
CA ASP A 852 -17.78 44.17 -22.36
C ASP A 852 -16.65 43.97 -21.34
N ASP A 853 -15.41 43.95 -21.81
CA ASP A 853 -14.21 43.69 -21.01
C ASP A 853 -13.67 44.94 -20.31
N SER A 854 -14.26 46.12 -20.53
CA SER A 854 -13.79 47.37 -19.92
C SER A 854 -13.79 47.38 -18.38
N ALA A 855 -14.59 46.52 -17.76
CA ALA A 855 -14.59 46.35 -16.30
C ALA A 855 -13.29 45.70 -15.77
N LEU A 856 -12.57 44.93 -16.59
CA LEU A 856 -11.29 44.30 -16.21
C LEU A 856 -10.16 45.32 -16.10
N GLU A 857 -10.27 46.49 -16.76
CA GLU A 857 -9.28 47.58 -16.64
C GLU A 857 -9.16 48.08 -15.19
N GLU A 858 -10.18 47.88 -14.35
CA GLU A 858 -10.14 48.24 -12.93
C GLU A 858 -9.16 47.38 -12.11
N LEU A 859 -8.73 46.24 -12.66
CA LEU A 859 -7.83 45.27 -12.02
C LEU A 859 -6.37 45.39 -12.48
N ASN A 860 -6.10 46.25 -13.46
CA ASN A 860 -4.75 46.44 -13.98
C ASN A 860 -3.82 47.03 -12.91
N ASP A 861 -2.55 46.65 -12.98
CA ASP A 861 -1.48 47.08 -12.06
C ASP A 861 -1.77 46.79 -10.56
N SER A 862 -2.54 45.73 -10.27
CA SER A 862 -2.87 45.33 -8.89
C SER A 862 -1.63 44.86 -8.11
N PRO A 863 -1.31 45.46 -6.94
CA PRO A 863 -0.14 45.05 -6.15
C PRO A 863 -0.19 43.59 -5.70
N ALA A 864 0.96 42.92 -5.61
CA ALA A 864 1.04 41.52 -5.17
C ALA A 864 0.33 41.26 -3.83
N ALA A 865 0.50 42.16 -2.85
CA ALA A 865 -0.13 42.03 -1.54
C ALA A 865 -1.67 42.02 -1.58
N GLU A 866 -2.27 42.73 -2.55
CA GLU A 866 -3.72 42.74 -2.75
C GLU A 866 -4.20 41.41 -3.34
N ARG A 867 -3.51 40.93 -4.39
CA ARG A 867 -3.79 39.64 -5.04
C ARG A 867 -3.69 38.48 -4.05
N LEU A 868 -2.58 38.41 -3.30
CA LEU A 868 -2.35 37.39 -2.28
C LEU A 868 -3.41 37.41 -1.17
N SER A 869 -3.82 38.60 -0.71
CA SER A 869 -4.87 38.73 0.30
C SER A 869 -6.24 38.24 -0.20
N ALA A 870 -6.52 38.36 -1.50
CA ALA A 870 -7.75 37.86 -2.10
C ALA A 870 -7.77 36.32 -2.11
N VAL A 871 -6.64 35.69 -2.46
CA VAL A 871 -6.47 34.22 -2.48
C VAL A 871 -6.50 33.63 -1.06
N GLN A 872 -5.77 34.24 -0.11
CA GLN A 872 -5.66 33.77 1.28
C GLN A 872 -7.03 33.55 1.95
N LYS A 873 -8.04 34.34 1.59
CA LYS A 873 -9.38 34.28 2.19
C LYS A 873 -10.09 32.93 1.94
N TYR A 874 -9.78 32.23 0.86
CA TYR A 874 -10.51 31.03 0.42
C TYR A 874 -9.66 29.77 0.39
N ILE A 875 -8.34 29.86 0.47
CA ILE A 875 -7.47 28.69 0.36
C ILE A 875 -7.77 27.62 1.44
N GLY A 876 -8.09 28.05 2.67
CA GLY A 876 -8.48 27.14 3.77
C GLY A 876 -9.86 26.49 3.60
N GLU A 877 -10.70 26.98 2.67
CA GLU A 877 -11.95 26.29 2.29
C GLU A 877 -11.67 25.08 1.37
N LEU A 878 -10.51 25.03 0.72
CA LEU A 878 -10.07 23.87 -0.08
C LEU A 878 -9.37 22.84 0.81
N ASP A 879 -8.34 23.26 1.54
CA ASP A 879 -7.59 22.40 2.46
C ASP A 879 -6.86 23.23 3.54
N PRO A 880 -6.91 22.82 4.82
CA PRO A 880 -6.27 23.57 5.91
C PRO A 880 -4.74 23.50 5.92
N GLU A 881 -4.10 22.47 5.35
CA GLU A 881 -2.63 22.44 5.22
C GLU A 881 -2.16 23.34 4.07
N MET A 882 -2.97 23.54 3.02
CA MET A 882 -2.71 24.61 2.03
C MET A 882 -2.78 26.01 2.65
N GLU A 883 -3.72 26.26 3.57
CA GLU A 883 -3.76 27.53 4.32
C GLU A 883 -2.49 27.73 5.16
N GLU A 884 -2.02 26.67 5.84
CA GLU A 884 -0.76 26.72 6.59
C GLU A 884 0.44 27.02 5.68
N ALA A 885 0.52 26.39 4.50
CA ALA A 885 1.56 26.64 3.51
C ALA A 885 1.49 28.09 2.98
N PHE A 886 0.30 28.61 2.69
CA PHE A 886 0.10 29.98 2.23
C PHE A 886 0.52 31.00 3.30
N ASP A 887 0.10 30.79 4.54
CA ASP A 887 0.44 31.66 5.67
C ASP A 887 1.95 31.65 5.95
N HIS A 888 2.60 30.49 5.86
CA HIS A 888 4.06 30.38 5.99
C HIS A 888 4.78 31.15 4.87
N MET A 889 4.36 30.98 3.61
CA MET A 889 4.91 31.70 2.46
C MET A 889 4.88 33.22 2.68
N LEU A 890 3.75 33.74 3.17
CA LEU A 890 3.59 35.16 3.49
C LEU A 890 4.45 35.60 4.68
N ALA A 891 4.51 34.80 5.75
CA ALA A 891 5.19 35.15 6.99
C ALA A 891 6.72 35.32 6.83
N TYR A 892 7.31 34.64 5.84
CA TYR A 892 8.75 34.61 5.60
C TYR A 892 9.19 35.27 4.29
N ASP A 893 8.31 36.04 3.66
CA ASP A 893 8.55 36.80 2.42
C ASP A 893 9.06 35.91 1.27
N LEU A 894 8.38 34.78 1.01
CA LEU A 894 8.80 33.76 0.04
C LEU A 894 8.20 33.95 -1.35
N TYR A 895 8.02 35.21 -1.74
CA TYR A 895 7.54 35.60 -3.05
C TYR A 895 8.15 36.94 -3.49
N ASP A 896 8.28 37.13 -4.81
CA ASP A 896 8.53 38.41 -5.46
C ASP A 896 7.70 38.52 -6.74
N MET A 897 6.57 39.21 -6.65
CA MET A 897 5.54 39.25 -7.71
C MET A 897 5.19 40.67 -8.19
N ASP A 898 5.91 41.70 -7.73
CA ASP A 898 5.70 43.08 -8.20
C ASP A 898 6.62 43.39 -9.40
N ALA A 899 6.24 44.38 -10.21
CA ALA A 899 7.00 44.80 -11.39
C ALA A 899 8.34 45.45 -11.03
N GLY A 900 9.37 45.23 -11.86
CA GLY A 900 10.70 45.84 -11.71
C GLY A 900 11.31 46.25 -13.05
N GLU A 901 12.04 47.38 -13.09
CA GLU A 901 12.62 47.94 -14.33
C GLU A 901 13.68 47.05 -14.99
N SER A 902 14.36 46.22 -14.21
CA SER A 902 15.40 45.28 -14.67
C SER A 902 15.14 43.84 -14.23
N LYS A 903 13.90 43.54 -13.85
CA LYS A 903 13.45 42.21 -13.46
C LYS A 903 13.31 41.32 -14.71
N ALA A 904 13.71 40.06 -14.61
CA ALA A 904 13.49 39.07 -15.66
C ALA A 904 12.00 38.97 -15.99
N GLN A 905 11.66 38.94 -17.28
CA GLN A 905 10.26 38.86 -17.74
C GLN A 905 9.78 37.40 -17.78
N THR A 906 9.62 36.77 -16.61
CA THR A 906 9.21 35.37 -16.43
C THR A 906 8.46 35.17 -15.11
N GLY A 907 7.69 34.09 -15.01
CA GLY A 907 7.14 33.56 -13.75
C GLY A 907 7.59 32.12 -13.53
N TYR A 908 7.86 31.75 -12.27
CA TYR A 908 8.14 30.38 -11.86
C TYR A 908 8.09 30.22 -10.33
N THR A 909 8.00 28.98 -9.90
CA THR A 909 8.26 28.56 -8.52
C THR A 909 9.49 27.67 -8.46
N ILE A 910 10.42 27.98 -7.55
CA ILE A 910 11.68 27.25 -7.39
C ILE A 910 11.87 26.75 -5.97
N GLU A 911 12.42 25.54 -5.84
CA GLU A 911 12.61 24.86 -4.56
C GLU A 911 13.83 25.34 -3.78
N LEU A 912 13.68 25.37 -2.46
CA LEU A 912 14.72 25.71 -1.49
C LEU A 912 14.86 24.55 -0.48
N PRO A 913 15.34 23.38 -0.92
CA PRO A 913 15.21 22.12 -0.17
C PRO A 913 15.95 22.12 1.17
N TRP A 914 17.02 22.92 1.33
CA TRP A 914 17.71 23.08 2.61
C TRP A 914 16.82 23.70 3.70
N TYR A 915 15.90 24.57 3.28
CA TYR A 915 14.97 25.25 4.17
C TYR A 915 13.63 24.50 4.28
N GLY A 916 13.48 23.38 3.56
CA GLY A 916 12.21 22.66 3.45
C GLY A 916 11.12 23.51 2.78
N ASP A 917 11.49 24.37 1.83
CA ASP A 917 10.65 25.48 1.38
C ASP A 917 10.73 25.68 -0.15
N ALA A 918 9.98 26.64 -0.68
CA ALA A 918 10.08 27.11 -2.07
C ALA A 918 10.04 28.65 -2.14
N PHE A 919 10.10 29.21 -3.34
CA PHE A 919 9.99 30.65 -3.59
C PHE A 919 9.23 30.91 -4.89
N ILE A 920 8.27 31.85 -4.85
CA ILE A 920 7.52 32.30 -6.03
C ILE A 920 8.18 33.54 -6.63
N PHE A 921 8.52 33.49 -7.92
CA PHE A 921 9.00 34.64 -8.67
C PHE A 921 8.02 34.91 -9.82
N ASP A 922 7.57 36.16 -9.97
CA ASP A 922 6.66 36.54 -11.05
C ASP A 922 6.91 37.98 -11.50
N ALA A 923 6.96 38.19 -12.81
CA ALA A 923 6.92 39.50 -13.43
C ALA A 923 5.49 39.75 -13.94
N PRO A 924 4.71 40.62 -13.26
CA PRO A 924 3.29 40.77 -13.56
C PRO A 924 3.08 41.36 -14.96
N TYR A 925 2.02 40.90 -15.62
CA TYR A 925 1.57 41.42 -16.92
C TYR A 925 0.94 42.81 -16.81
N GLY A 926 0.55 43.24 -15.60
CA GLY A 926 -0.15 44.50 -15.36
C GLY A 926 -1.65 44.41 -15.65
N THR A 927 -2.21 43.19 -15.66
CA THR A 927 -3.61 42.93 -16.01
C THR A 927 -4.28 42.06 -14.95
N CYS A 928 -5.60 41.83 -15.09
CA CYS A 928 -6.32 40.88 -14.26
C CYS A 928 -5.70 39.47 -14.23
N GLN A 929 -4.93 39.08 -15.26
CA GLN A 929 -4.24 37.79 -15.32
C GLN A 929 -3.30 37.56 -14.13
N ASP A 930 -2.79 38.63 -13.53
CA ASP A 930 -1.86 38.55 -12.41
C ASP A 930 -2.50 37.88 -11.17
N TYR A 931 -3.84 37.88 -11.05
CA TYR A 931 -4.55 37.11 -10.02
C TYR A 931 -4.49 35.60 -10.29
N VAL A 932 -4.67 35.18 -11.55
CA VAL A 932 -4.55 33.78 -11.97
C VAL A 932 -3.12 33.31 -11.73
N THR A 933 -2.12 34.10 -12.12
CA THR A 933 -0.70 33.76 -11.89
C THR A 933 -0.39 33.58 -10.40
N THR A 934 -0.99 34.37 -9.51
CA THR A 934 -0.84 34.15 -8.05
C THR A 934 -1.36 32.79 -7.61
N ILE A 935 -2.50 32.35 -8.14
CA ILE A 935 -3.06 31.04 -7.83
C ILE A 935 -2.19 29.93 -8.45
N HIS A 936 -1.76 30.11 -9.71
CA HIS A 936 -0.89 29.20 -10.45
C HIS A 936 0.40 28.90 -9.67
N GLU A 937 1.15 29.95 -9.33
CA GLU A 937 2.43 29.81 -8.64
C GLU A 937 2.26 29.28 -7.21
N PHE A 938 1.17 29.64 -6.52
CA PHE A 938 0.89 29.04 -5.22
C PHE A 938 0.61 27.52 -5.34
N GLY A 939 -0.04 27.06 -6.40
CA GLY A 939 -0.20 25.63 -6.67
C GLY A 939 1.14 24.89 -6.78
N HIS A 940 2.11 25.48 -7.47
CA HIS A 940 3.48 24.95 -7.53
C HIS A 940 4.20 25.03 -6.18
N TYR A 941 4.05 26.13 -5.45
CA TYR A 941 4.64 26.30 -4.12
C TYR A 941 4.12 25.22 -3.17
N ASN A 942 2.81 25.02 -3.13
CA ASN A 942 2.16 24.01 -2.32
C ASN A 942 2.61 22.59 -2.70
N TYR A 943 2.75 22.30 -3.99
CA TYR A 943 3.34 21.04 -4.43
C TYR A 943 4.80 20.89 -3.94
N ALA A 944 5.63 21.91 -4.12
CA ALA A 944 7.06 21.87 -3.80
C ALA A 944 7.33 21.61 -2.31
N VAL A 945 6.49 22.12 -1.40
CA VAL A 945 6.66 22.00 0.05
C VAL A 945 6.04 20.71 0.63
N HIS A 946 5.08 20.11 -0.07
CA HIS A 946 4.44 18.86 0.34
C HIS A 946 4.94 17.61 -0.38
N LYS A 947 5.56 17.75 -1.56
CA LYS A 947 6.09 16.61 -2.32
C LYS A 947 7.10 15.82 -1.49
N LYS A 948 7.06 14.50 -1.62
CA LYS A 948 8.02 13.59 -0.99
C LYS A 948 8.79 12.89 -2.10
N SER A 949 10.04 13.30 -2.29
CA SER A 949 11.00 12.60 -3.13
C SER A 949 12.33 12.53 -2.39
N ASN A 950 13.17 11.57 -2.73
CA ASN A 950 14.52 11.54 -2.22
C ASN A 950 15.26 12.79 -2.72
N PRO A 951 15.77 13.66 -1.83
CA PRO A 951 16.33 14.95 -2.22
C PRO A 951 17.63 14.82 -3.03
N LEU A 952 18.21 13.62 -3.13
CA LEU A 952 19.31 13.34 -4.03
C LEU A 952 18.87 13.36 -5.51
N PHE A 953 17.66 12.91 -5.82
CA PHE A 953 17.16 12.80 -7.19
C PHE A 953 16.31 14.01 -7.54
N VAL A 954 16.52 14.55 -8.74
CA VAL A 954 15.65 15.58 -9.31
C VAL A 954 14.60 14.85 -10.13
N VAL A 955 13.35 14.90 -9.68
CA VAL A 955 12.22 14.32 -10.40
C VAL A 955 11.54 15.44 -11.18
N ASN A 956 11.60 15.34 -12.51
CA ASN A 956 11.13 16.37 -13.41
C ASN A 956 9.80 15.97 -14.06
N ASN A 957 8.72 15.95 -13.28
CA ASN A 957 7.40 15.50 -13.74
C ASN A 957 6.50 16.69 -14.09
N MET A 958 6.91 17.45 -15.11
CA MET A 958 6.30 18.74 -15.43
C MET A 958 4.81 18.65 -15.77
N ASP A 959 4.40 17.62 -16.50
CA ASP A 959 3.01 17.42 -16.90
C ASP A 959 2.09 17.23 -15.69
N LEU A 960 2.56 16.55 -14.64
CA LEU A 960 1.83 16.42 -13.39
C LEU A 960 1.90 17.72 -12.59
N CYS A 961 3.07 18.36 -12.51
CA CYS A 961 3.28 19.65 -11.83
C CYS A 961 2.26 20.71 -12.28
N GLU A 962 2.01 20.85 -13.58
CA GLU A 962 1.05 21.83 -14.12
C GLU A 962 -0.41 21.56 -13.74
N ILE A 963 -0.77 20.33 -13.35
CA ILE A 963 -2.12 20.07 -12.81
C ILE A 963 -2.26 20.68 -11.41
N HIS A 964 -1.18 20.77 -10.64
CA HIS A 964 -1.23 21.37 -9.30
C HIS A 964 -1.54 22.86 -9.37
N SER A 965 -1.01 23.57 -10.38
CA SER A 965 -1.25 24.99 -10.62
C SER A 965 -2.60 25.22 -11.32
N GLN A 966 -2.77 24.72 -12.55
CA GLN A 966 -3.98 24.95 -13.34
C GLN A 966 -5.24 24.29 -12.75
N GLY A 967 -5.08 23.18 -12.02
CA GLY A 967 -6.18 22.54 -11.31
C GLY A 967 -6.67 23.42 -10.17
N LEU A 968 -5.76 24.14 -9.50
CA LEU A 968 -6.10 25.08 -8.44
C LEU A 968 -6.85 26.29 -9.00
N GLU A 969 -6.39 26.87 -10.11
CA GLU A 969 -7.09 27.95 -10.83
C GLU A 969 -8.57 27.58 -11.06
N MET A 970 -8.81 26.40 -11.63
CA MET A 970 -10.17 25.93 -11.93
C MET A 970 -11.02 25.66 -10.68
N LEU A 971 -10.41 25.36 -9.52
CA LEU A 971 -11.12 25.25 -8.25
C LEU A 971 -11.42 26.62 -7.63
N PHE A 972 -10.63 27.65 -7.95
CA PHE A 972 -10.84 29.03 -7.53
C PHE A 972 -11.94 29.76 -8.31
N TYR A 973 -12.34 29.26 -9.49
CA TYR A 973 -13.46 29.77 -10.29
C TYR A 973 -14.72 30.13 -9.49
N ASP A 974 -15.09 29.31 -8.49
CA ASP A 974 -16.30 29.53 -7.68
C ASP A 974 -16.14 30.68 -6.66
N TYR A 975 -14.91 31.12 -6.39
CA TYR A 975 -14.57 32.22 -5.47
C TYR A 975 -14.25 33.54 -6.19
N ASP A 976 -13.97 33.52 -7.50
CA ASP A 976 -13.59 34.69 -8.29
C ASP A 976 -14.51 35.90 -8.10
N GLN A 977 -15.82 35.67 -8.04
CA GLN A 977 -16.83 36.73 -7.87
C GLN A 977 -16.79 37.38 -6.47
N ASP A 978 -16.29 36.66 -5.47
CA ASP A 978 -16.12 37.17 -4.11
C ASP A 978 -14.69 37.69 -3.86
N MET A 979 -13.70 37.29 -4.67
CA MET A 979 -12.36 37.87 -4.72
C MET A 979 -12.38 39.24 -5.40
N ILE A 980 -13.10 39.34 -6.53
CA ILE A 980 -13.23 40.54 -7.35
C ILE A 980 -14.71 40.97 -7.38
N GLN A 981 -15.02 42.13 -6.81
CA GLN A 981 -16.41 42.58 -6.68
C GLN A 981 -16.97 43.18 -7.97
N GLY A 982 -18.24 42.87 -8.29
CA GLY A 982 -19.01 43.54 -9.33
C GLY A 982 -18.84 42.92 -10.72
N GLU A 983 -19.10 43.70 -11.77
CA GLU A 983 -19.08 43.23 -13.17
C GLU A 983 -17.69 42.73 -13.62
N ALA A 984 -16.60 43.22 -12.99
CA ALA A 984 -15.25 42.75 -13.24
C ALA A 984 -15.03 41.28 -12.83
N GLY A 985 -15.64 40.83 -11.72
CA GLY A 985 -15.51 39.45 -11.24
C GLY A 985 -16.24 38.46 -12.15
N ASP A 986 -17.42 38.83 -12.66
CA ASP A 986 -18.17 38.00 -13.60
C ASP A 986 -17.39 37.79 -14.91
N MET A 987 -16.70 38.84 -15.37
CA MET A 987 -15.89 38.80 -16.58
C MET A 987 -14.57 38.03 -16.36
N PHE A 988 -13.89 38.26 -15.25
CA PHE A 988 -12.64 37.59 -14.88
C PHE A 988 -12.82 36.07 -14.85
N ARG A 989 -13.88 35.60 -14.19
CA ARG A 989 -14.22 34.19 -14.09
C ARG A 989 -14.42 33.51 -15.46
N LEU A 990 -15.04 34.21 -16.42
CA LEU A 990 -15.20 33.68 -17.78
C LEU A 990 -13.86 33.68 -18.53
N GLN A 991 -13.09 34.76 -18.39
CA GLN A 991 -11.79 34.92 -19.02
C GLN A 991 -10.83 33.79 -18.64
N ASP A 992 -10.75 33.45 -17.36
CA ASP A 992 -9.84 32.41 -16.84
C ASP A 992 -10.07 31.05 -17.52
N VAL A 993 -11.32 30.59 -17.55
CA VAL A 993 -11.68 29.31 -18.20
C VAL A 993 -11.47 29.36 -19.71
N VAL A 994 -11.75 30.50 -20.36
CA VAL A 994 -11.53 30.68 -21.81
C VAL A 994 -10.04 30.59 -22.12
N GLN A 995 -9.19 31.26 -21.35
CA GLN A 995 -7.74 31.21 -21.54
C GLN A 995 -7.18 29.80 -21.34
N LEU A 996 -7.61 29.09 -20.29
CA LEU A 996 -7.17 27.71 -20.09
C LEU A 996 -7.67 26.78 -21.21
N ALA A 997 -8.89 27.00 -21.72
CA ALA A 997 -9.39 26.28 -22.89
C ALA A 997 -8.57 26.57 -24.15
N GLU A 998 -8.16 27.82 -24.38
CA GLU A 998 -7.26 28.20 -25.48
C GLU A 998 -5.88 27.55 -25.33
N GLN A 999 -5.35 27.44 -24.11
CA GLN A 999 -4.08 26.76 -23.85
C GLN A 999 -4.08 25.31 -24.37
N THR A 1000 -5.20 24.59 -24.31
CA THR A 1000 -5.28 23.21 -24.83
C THR A 1000 -4.90 23.10 -26.32
N ALA A 1001 -5.22 24.13 -27.11
CA ALA A 1001 -4.86 24.20 -28.53
C ALA A 1001 -3.47 24.81 -28.74
N ASN A 1002 -3.16 25.90 -28.03
CA ASN A 1002 -1.91 26.64 -28.18
C ASN A 1002 -0.70 25.78 -27.76
N ALA A 1003 -0.80 25.08 -26.64
CA ALA A 1003 0.21 24.15 -26.14
C ALA A 1003 0.49 23.02 -27.14
N CYS A 1004 -0.57 22.42 -27.70
CA CYS A 1004 -0.43 21.37 -28.71
C CYS A 1004 0.23 21.87 -30.00
N MET A 1005 -0.08 23.10 -30.42
CA MET A 1005 0.55 23.72 -31.58
C MET A 1005 2.05 23.94 -31.36
N LEU A 1006 2.43 24.46 -30.20
CA LEU A 1006 3.83 24.70 -29.85
C LEU A 1006 4.61 23.40 -29.68
N ALA A 1007 4.02 22.39 -29.04
CA ALA A 1007 4.61 21.06 -28.97
C ALA A 1007 4.78 20.42 -30.35
N GLU A 1008 3.81 20.57 -31.27
CA GLU A 1008 3.94 20.09 -32.65
C GLU A 1008 5.04 20.84 -33.41
N PHE A 1009 5.19 22.15 -33.16
CA PHE A 1009 6.29 22.96 -33.70
C PHE A 1009 7.65 22.44 -33.24
N GLU A 1010 7.85 22.26 -31.93
CA GLU A 1010 9.12 21.77 -31.37
C GLU A 1010 9.47 20.37 -31.84
N ILE A 1011 8.52 19.43 -31.85
CA ILE A 1011 8.77 18.08 -32.36
C ILE A 1011 9.23 18.14 -33.83
N CYS A 1012 8.58 18.94 -34.67
CA CYS A 1012 8.98 19.08 -36.07
C CYS A 1012 10.38 19.70 -36.23
N VAL A 1013 10.76 20.63 -35.35
CA VAL A 1013 12.09 21.25 -35.34
C VAL A 1013 13.14 20.24 -34.90
N TYR A 1014 12.94 19.53 -33.79
CA TYR A 1014 13.93 18.58 -33.26
C TYR A 1014 14.05 17.32 -34.12
N GLU A 1015 13.00 16.90 -34.84
CA GLU A 1015 13.10 15.85 -35.86
C GLU A 1015 13.92 16.26 -37.10
N ASN A 1016 14.18 17.56 -37.28
CA ASN A 1016 14.99 18.10 -38.37
C ASN A 1016 15.94 19.20 -37.82
N PRO A 1017 17.04 18.83 -37.14
CA PRO A 1017 17.91 19.78 -36.44
C PRO A 1017 18.62 20.78 -37.39
N ASP A 1018 18.67 20.50 -38.69
CA ASP A 1018 19.21 21.39 -39.72
C ASP A 1018 18.17 22.41 -40.26
N MET A 1019 16.96 22.47 -39.68
CA MET A 1019 15.90 23.39 -40.13
C MET A 1019 16.37 24.84 -40.01
N THR A 1020 16.21 25.62 -41.08
CA THR A 1020 16.59 27.03 -41.08
C THR A 1020 15.53 27.90 -40.38
N ARG A 1021 15.94 29.06 -39.85
CA ARG A 1021 15.03 30.07 -39.29
C ARG A 1021 13.84 30.40 -40.21
N GLU A 1022 14.07 30.54 -41.52
CA GLU A 1022 13.02 30.81 -42.51
C GLU A 1022 12.01 29.64 -42.62
N GLU A 1023 12.49 28.40 -42.53
CA GLU A 1023 11.63 27.21 -42.52
C GLU A 1023 10.82 27.10 -41.24
N MET A 1024 11.42 27.43 -40.08
CA MET A 1024 10.71 27.50 -38.79
C MET A 1024 9.60 28.55 -38.81
N ASN A 1025 9.87 29.76 -39.33
CA ASN A 1025 8.88 30.83 -39.46
C ASN A 1025 7.68 30.41 -40.33
N LYS A 1026 7.91 29.63 -41.39
CA LYS A 1026 6.86 29.06 -42.25
C LYS A 1026 6.11 27.93 -41.56
N LEU A 1027 6.81 27.06 -40.83
CA LEU A 1027 6.23 25.97 -40.07
C LEU A 1027 5.25 26.53 -39.01
N TYR A 1028 5.70 27.49 -38.21
CA TYR A 1028 4.88 28.14 -37.19
C TYR A 1028 3.63 28.80 -37.79
N CYS A 1029 3.77 29.52 -38.92
CA CYS A 1029 2.64 30.11 -39.65
C CYS A 1029 1.63 29.07 -40.16
N ASN A 1030 2.10 27.91 -40.66
CA ASN A 1030 1.22 26.84 -41.11
C ASN A 1030 0.50 26.16 -39.96
N LEU A 1031 1.19 25.89 -38.85
CA LEU A 1031 0.59 25.30 -37.66
C LEU A 1031 -0.48 26.22 -37.07
N ALA A 1032 -0.20 27.52 -36.94
CA ALA A 1032 -1.18 28.52 -36.48
C ALA A 1032 -2.49 28.46 -37.28
N ARG A 1033 -2.40 28.29 -38.62
CA ARG A 1033 -3.58 28.12 -39.47
C ARG A 1033 -4.31 26.81 -39.24
N GLU A 1034 -3.59 25.71 -39.05
CA GLU A 1034 -4.18 24.39 -38.82
C GLU A 1034 -4.93 24.31 -37.50
N TYR A 1035 -4.44 25.02 -36.47
CA TYR A 1035 -5.10 25.17 -35.17
C TYR A 1035 -6.13 26.31 -35.15
N GLY A 1036 -6.45 26.94 -36.29
CA GLY A 1036 -7.52 27.93 -36.38
C GLY A 1036 -7.21 29.30 -35.76
N MET A 1037 -5.96 29.59 -35.41
CA MET A 1037 -5.54 30.92 -35.00
C MET A 1037 -5.70 31.91 -36.17
N ALA A 1038 -6.06 33.17 -35.87
CA ALA A 1038 -6.59 34.17 -36.81
C ALA A 1038 -5.61 34.71 -37.89
N VAL A 1039 -4.88 33.85 -38.60
CA VAL A 1039 -4.09 34.20 -39.81
C VAL A 1039 -5.01 34.23 -41.03
N ASN A 1040 -5.90 35.22 -41.07
CA ASN A 1040 -6.95 35.34 -42.10
C ASN A 1040 -6.42 35.74 -43.49
N ASP A 1041 -5.21 36.31 -43.55
CA ASP A 1041 -4.56 36.67 -44.80
C ASP A 1041 -3.72 35.50 -45.36
N GLN A 1042 -4.14 34.99 -46.52
CA GLN A 1042 -3.43 33.93 -47.23
C GLN A 1042 -2.08 34.40 -47.81
N ASP A 1043 -1.84 35.70 -47.92
CA ASP A 1043 -0.59 36.26 -48.41
C ASP A 1043 0.53 36.26 -47.34
N ILE A 1044 0.20 36.07 -46.06
CA ILE A 1044 1.18 35.94 -44.97
C ILE A 1044 1.83 34.54 -45.01
N GLN A 1045 3.08 34.40 -45.43
CA GLN A 1045 3.72 33.07 -45.51
C GLN A 1045 4.55 32.71 -44.28
N GLU A 1046 4.84 33.68 -43.41
CA GLU A 1046 5.74 33.55 -42.27
C GLU A 1046 5.22 34.34 -41.07
N LEU A 1047 5.39 33.77 -39.88
CA LEU A 1047 5.16 34.40 -38.60
C LEU A 1047 6.44 34.33 -37.77
N TYR A 1048 6.75 35.41 -37.07
CA TYR A 1048 8.04 35.63 -36.42
C TYR A 1048 7.97 35.65 -34.89
N SER A 1049 6.76 35.77 -34.33
CA SER A 1049 6.50 36.00 -32.90
C SER A 1049 6.80 34.82 -31.98
N TRP A 1050 7.09 33.63 -32.52
CA TRP A 1050 7.46 32.48 -31.68
C TRP A 1050 8.75 32.72 -30.87
N VAL A 1051 9.57 33.71 -31.26
CA VAL A 1051 10.78 34.11 -30.53
C VAL A 1051 10.51 34.84 -29.21
N ASP A 1052 9.27 35.27 -28.96
CA ASP A 1052 8.88 35.85 -27.68
C ASP A 1052 8.52 34.79 -26.64
N ILE A 1053 8.49 33.51 -27.02
CA ILE A 1053 8.01 32.42 -26.16
C ILE A 1053 9.21 31.85 -25.39
N PRO A 1054 9.42 32.19 -24.10
CA PRO A 1054 10.65 31.85 -23.40
C PRO A 1054 10.86 30.35 -23.23
N HIS A 1055 9.79 29.58 -23.00
CA HIS A 1055 9.89 28.14 -22.78
C HIS A 1055 10.51 27.37 -23.96
N LEU A 1056 10.37 27.84 -25.21
CA LEU A 1056 11.06 27.20 -26.34
C LEU A 1056 12.59 27.21 -26.13
N PHE A 1057 13.11 28.29 -25.55
CA PHE A 1057 14.53 28.51 -25.32
C PHE A 1057 14.98 27.93 -23.97
N MET A 1058 14.17 28.07 -22.93
CA MET A 1058 14.54 27.73 -21.55
C MET A 1058 14.21 26.27 -21.18
N GLN A 1059 13.08 25.74 -21.67
CA GLN A 1059 12.51 24.45 -21.27
C GLN A 1059 11.92 23.71 -22.49
N PRO A 1060 12.76 23.17 -23.38
CA PRO A 1060 12.31 22.58 -24.64
C PRO A 1060 11.37 21.40 -24.45
N CYS A 1061 10.34 21.27 -25.30
CA CYS A 1061 9.32 20.21 -25.26
C CYS A 1061 8.44 20.18 -24.00
N TYR A 1062 8.53 21.20 -23.14
CA TYR A 1062 7.69 21.36 -21.95
C TYR A 1062 6.25 21.75 -22.28
N TYR A 1063 6.00 22.51 -23.36
CA TYR A 1063 4.66 23.05 -23.66
C TYR A 1063 3.54 22.01 -23.73
N LEU A 1064 3.86 20.76 -24.08
CA LEU A 1064 2.85 19.71 -24.04
C LEU A 1064 2.31 19.49 -22.61
N GLY A 1065 3.12 19.67 -21.58
CA GLY A 1065 2.73 19.63 -20.17
C GLY A 1065 1.58 20.58 -19.88
N TYR A 1066 1.68 21.86 -20.30
CA TYR A 1066 0.56 22.82 -20.20
C TYR A 1066 -0.70 22.35 -20.93
N GLY A 1067 -0.56 21.64 -22.04
CA GLY A 1067 -1.69 21.10 -22.80
C GLY A 1067 -2.36 19.93 -22.08
N THR A 1068 -1.56 18.97 -21.58
CA THR A 1068 -2.07 17.79 -20.87
C THR A 1068 -2.72 18.17 -19.55
N SER A 1069 -2.08 19.07 -18.79
CA SER A 1069 -2.64 19.62 -17.56
C SER A 1069 -3.90 20.43 -17.82
N ALA A 1070 -3.96 21.28 -18.85
CA ALA A 1070 -5.14 22.10 -19.12
C ALA A 1070 -6.38 21.22 -19.38
N PHE A 1071 -6.24 20.12 -20.13
CA PHE A 1071 -7.35 19.18 -20.30
C PHE A 1071 -7.79 18.55 -18.98
N THR A 1072 -6.85 18.13 -18.13
CA THR A 1072 -7.16 17.51 -16.84
C THR A 1072 -7.77 18.50 -15.84
N SER A 1073 -7.28 19.73 -15.81
CA SER A 1073 -7.81 20.82 -15.00
C SER A 1073 -9.21 21.24 -15.46
N LEU A 1074 -9.48 21.23 -16.77
CA LEU A 1074 -10.82 21.43 -17.31
C LEU A 1074 -11.76 20.24 -17.03
N ASP A 1075 -11.23 19.02 -16.86
CA ASP A 1075 -12.00 17.87 -16.39
C ASP A 1075 -12.40 18.05 -14.92
N LEU A 1076 -11.47 18.49 -14.06
CA LEU A 1076 -11.75 18.89 -12.67
C LEU A 1076 -12.78 20.02 -12.62
N PHE A 1077 -12.66 21.03 -13.48
CA PHE A 1077 -13.65 22.09 -13.63
C PHE A 1077 -15.04 21.54 -14.00
N ALA A 1078 -15.13 20.65 -15.00
CA ALA A 1078 -16.40 20.05 -15.37
C ALA A 1078 -17.04 19.29 -14.19
N LEU A 1079 -16.23 18.51 -13.46
CA LEU A 1079 -16.66 17.76 -12.27
C LEU A 1079 -17.11 18.69 -11.14
N ALA A 1080 -16.39 19.77 -10.86
CA ALA A 1080 -16.71 20.70 -9.78
C ALA A 1080 -18.11 21.35 -9.97
N GLY A 1081 -18.57 21.50 -11.22
CA GLY A 1081 -19.92 21.97 -11.52
C GLY A 1081 -21.04 20.97 -11.21
N GLU A 1082 -20.70 19.69 -11.04
CA GLU A 1082 -21.62 18.62 -10.63
C GLU A 1082 -21.50 18.30 -9.14
N ASP A 1083 -20.26 18.17 -8.64
CA ASP A 1083 -19.90 17.83 -7.27
C ASP A 1083 -18.53 18.47 -6.91
N ARG A 1084 -18.59 19.64 -6.26
CA ARG A 1084 -17.39 20.41 -5.88
C ARG A 1084 -16.52 19.66 -4.87
N GLU A 1085 -17.12 19.00 -3.87
CA GLU A 1085 -16.35 18.27 -2.85
C GLU A 1085 -15.58 17.12 -3.50
N ALA A 1086 -16.20 16.38 -4.42
CA ALA A 1086 -15.53 15.32 -5.17
C ALA A 1086 -14.38 15.84 -6.05
N ALA A 1087 -14.53 17.03 -6.66
CA ALA A 1087 -13.46 17.64 -7.45
C ALA A 1087 -12.26 18.07 -6.59
N VAL A 1088 -12.52 18.71 -5.45
CA VAL A 1088 -11.48 19.10 -4.48
C VAL A 1088 -10.76 17.85 -3.94
N ASP A 1089 -11.50 16.81 -3.55
CA ASP A 1089 -10.89 15.56 -3.08
C ASP A 1089 -9.98 14.93 -4.16
N LYS A 1090 -10.39 14.91 -5.44
CA LYS A 1090 -9.55 14.41 -6.54
C LYS A 1090 -8.30 15.24 -6.78
N TYR A 1091 -8.42 16.56 -6.72
CA TYR A 1091 -7.28 17.47 -6.84
C TYR A 1091 -6.26 17.19 -5.73
N LEU A 1092 -6.72 17.16 -4.47
CA LEU A 1092 -5.84 16.89 -3.33
C LEU A 1092 -5.21 15.48 -3.43
N GLU A 1093 -5.97 14.47 -3.86
CA GLU A 1093 -5.43 13.13 -4.11
C GLU A 1093 -4.33 13.13 -5.16
N LEU A 1094 -4.52 13.88 -6.26
CA LEU A 1094 -3.55 14.00 -7.34
C LEU A 1094 -2.28 14.71 -6.86
N THR A 1095 -2.43 15.78 -6.08
CA THR A 1095 -1.29 16.52 -5.53
C THR A 1095 -0.51 15.76 -4.45
N ALA A 1096 -1.12 14.74 -3.85
CA ALA A 1096 -0.48 13.86 -2.87
C ALA A 1096 0.15 12.60 -3.51
N VAL A 1097 0.04 12.41 -4.83
CA VAL A 1097 0.71 11.31 -5.55
C VAL A 1097 2.23 11.50 -5.47
N SER A 1098 2.97 10.39 -5.45
CA SER A 1098 4.44 10.45 -5.50
C SER A 1098 4.89 11.20 -6.76
N ALA A 1099 5.85 12.12 -6.60
CA ALA A 1099 6.45 12.87 -7.71
C ALA A 1099 6.98 11.94 -8.83
N GLU A 1100 7.36 10.71 -8.47
CA GLU A 1100 7.86 9.67 -9.38
C GLU A 1100 6.77 8.90 -10.14
N THR A 1101 5.49 9.25 -9.96
CA THR A 1101 4.37 8.61 -10.67
C THR A 1101 4.16 9.33 -12.01
N PRO A 1102 4.28 8.64 -13.16
CA PRO A 1102 4.03 9.26 -14.45
C PRO A 1102 2.60 9.82 -14.59
N TYR A 1103 2.43 10.78 -15.50
CA TYR A 1103 1.19 11.54 -15.68
C TYR A 1103 -0.06 10.66 -15.89
N CYS A 1104 -0.07 9.74 -16.87
CA CYS A 1104 -1.30 8.99 -17.17
C CYS A 1104 -1.67 8.04 -16.02
N GLU A 1105 -0.67 7.42 -15.39
CA GLU A 1105 -0.87 6.62 -14.18
C GLU A 1105 -1.49 7.43 -13.04
N ALA A 1106 -0.99 8.66 -12.78
CA ALA A 1106 -1.52 9.53 -11.73
C ALA A 1106 -2.98 9.93 -11.99
N VAL A 1107 -3.31 10.37 -13.22
CA VAL A 1107 -4.68 10.72 -13.63
C VAL A 1107 -5.63 9.52 -13.49
N GLN A 1108 -5.21 8.33 -13.93
CA GLN A 1108 -6.00 7.11 -13.81
C GLN A 1108 -6.23 6.72 -12.34
N LYS A 1109 -5.23 6.88 -11.49
CA LYS A 1109 -5.29 6.50 -10.06
C LYS A 1109 -6.36 7.27 -9.30
N VAL A 1110 -6.53 8.56 -9.60
CA VAL A 1110 -7.59 9.40 -9.00
C VAL A 1110 -8.91 9.35 -9.76
N GLY A 1111 -8.98 8.55 -10.84
CA GLY A 1111 -10.19 8.33 -11.63
C GLY A 1111 -10.66 9.53 -12.43
N LEU A 1112 -9.73 10.37 -12.90
CA LEU A 1112 -9.96 11.37 -13.95
C LEU A 1112 -9.82 10.73 -15.34
N ARG A 1113 -10.26 11.43 -16.39
CA ARG A 1113 -10.29 10.86 -17.76
C ARG A 1113 -8.92 10.94 -18.42
N ASP A 1114 -8.49 9.83 -19.04
CA ASP A 1114 -7.28 9.80 -19.86
C ASP A 1114 -7.50 10.54 -21.19
N ILE A 1115 -6.77 11.64 -21.37
CA ILE A 1115 -6.88 12.53 -22.53
C ILE A 1115 -6.32 11.92 -23.82
N PHE A 1116 -5.51 10.87 -23.73
CA PHE A 1116 -5.00 10.16 -24.90
C PHE A 1116 -6.04 9.16 -25.43
N GLU A 1117 -7.07 8.83 -24.64
CA GLU A 1117 -8.21 8.06 -25.14
C GLU A 1117 -9.00 8.83 -26.19
N LYS A 1118 -9.43 8.10 -27.21
CA LYS A 1118 -10.07 8.68 -28.39
C LYS A 1118 -11.40 9.36 -28.04
N GLY A 1119 -11.47 10.67 -28.28
CA GLY A 1119 -12.66 11.50 -28.12
C GLY A 1119 -12.76 12.21 -26.77
N VAL A 1120 -11.98 11.79 -25.77
CA VAL A 1120 -12.00 12.37 -24.42
C VAL A 1120 -11.71 13.87 -24.42
N PRO A 1121 -10.66 14.39 -25.11
CA PRO A 1121 -10.39 15.83 -25.13
C PRO A 1121 -11.58 16.68 -25.63
N GLY A 1122 -12.27 16.22 -26.68
CA GLY A 1122 -13.44 16.92 -27.20
C GLY A 1122 -14.68 16.80 -26.31
N GLU A 1123 -14.80 15.72 -25.53
CA GLU A 1123 -15.87 15.56 -24.55
C GLU A 1123 -15.68 16.49 -23.35
N ILE A 1124 -14.45 16.66 -22.85
CA ILE A 1124 -14.12 17.59 -21.77
C ILE A 1124 -14.55 19.02 -22.16
N LEU A 1125 -14.07 19.56 -23.29
CA LEU A 1125 -14.39 20.94 -23.69
C LEU A 1125 -15.88 21.14 -23.98
N LYS A 1126 -16.57 20.11 -24.44
CA LYS A 1126 -18.03 20.16 -24.59
C LYS A 1126 -18.73 20.34 -23.25
N GLU A 1127 -18.28 19.64 -22.22
CA GLU A 1127 -18.85 19.75 -20.86
C GLU A 1127 -18.54 21.10 -20.24
N VAL A 1128 -17.30 21.61 -20.40
CA VAL A 1128 -16.91 22.98 -20.03
C VAL A 1128 -17.85 24.02 -20.66
N ASN A 1129 -18.05 23.95 -21.98
CA ASN A 1129 -18.98 24.84 -22.70
C ASN A 1129 -20.41 24.76 -22.16
N ASN A 1130 -20.90 23.57 -21.80
CA ASN A 1130 -22.24 23.41 -21.23
C ASN A 1130 -22.35 24.05 -19.84
N ARG A 1131 -21.31 23.93 -19.00
CA ARG A 1131 -21.23 24.60 -17.70
C ARG A 1131 -21.22 26.11 -17.88
N LEU A 1132 -20.31 26.64 -18.69
CA LEU A 1132 -20.21 28.08 -18.95
C LEU A 1132 -21.52 28.67 -19.50
N LYS A 1133 -22.20 28.01 -20.45
CA LYS A 1133 -23.51 28.47 -20.95
C LYS A 1133 -24.58 28.51 -19.87
N LYS A 1134 -24.62 27.50 -19.00
CA LYS A 1134 -25.56 27.44 -17.88
C LYS A 1134 -25.30 28.56 -16.87
N ASP A 1135 -24.03 28.92 -16.66
CA ASP A 1135 -23.64 30.00 -15.74
C ASP A 1135 -23.88 31.37 -16.37
N TYR A 1136 -23.66 31.53 -17.68
CA TYR A 1136 -23.99 32.74 -18.45
C TYR A 1136 -25.50 33.02 -18.52
N GLU A 1137 -26.35 31.98 -18.53
CA GLU A 1137 -27.81 32.11 -18.57
C GLU A 1137 -28.45 32.49 -17.21
N GLN A 1138 -27.76 32.25 -16.08
CA GLN A 1138 -28.25 32.51 -14.72
C GLN A 1138 -27.97 33.94 -14.28
#